data_AF-A0A975PX73-F1
#
_entry.id   AF-A0A975PX73-F1
#
_cell.length_a   1.000
_cell.length_b   1.000
_cell.length_c   1.000
_cell.angle_alpha   90.00
_cell.angle_beta   90.00
_cell.angle_gamma   90.00
#
_symmetry.space_group_name_H-M   'P 1'
#
loop_
_entity.id
_entity.type
_entity.pdbx_description
1 polymer ?
#
loop_
_entity_poly.entity_id
_entity_poly.type
_entity_poly.pdbx_seq_one_letter_code
_entity_poly.pdbx_strand_id
1 'polypeptide(L)'
;MSFVIAMPEAVGVAAADLSGVASTLGSANAAAAAQTTAVLAAGADEVSAAIAALFSAHGESYQALSAQAAAFHAQFVQALTAGGNAYAAAEAANASPMAAALDVINGPTQAIFGRPLIGNGADGAPGQPGGAGGLLFGNGGNGGNGGIGQAGGAGGAAGLIGNGGNGGIGGPGATGAAGGAGGAGGWLFGNGGRGGMGGFGTGGGGVGGVGGAGGAAVGWFGHGGTGGAGGPGDLSVVGTGGAGGVGGVGGLVYGNGGDGGANWGGGANAGAGGDARLIGHGGNGGALGADIEGGGNGGNGGNGGWLFGHGGDGGDATGGTTDVASSGGRGGNAGLFGNGGDGGWGIHDSDGGDGGSGGTLIGDGGHGGNSFSANNATGLGTGGNGGNAIGLIGDGGDGGIGAAGVDFAVVSGDGGNGGNGAFLFGNGGAGGSGGSNGAAAGAGGTGGTAGLIGNGGAGGAAGTSLAGIPATGGAGGSAQLIGDGGAGGLGTSGGPNGATGQRGLLLGDPLDVVNAPTQALLGRPLIGDGADGAPGQPGGAGGLLYGNGGHGGNGLLGQPGGAGGAAGLIGNGGNGGIGGLGSDAANPPGAGGAGGSGGWLLGNGGNGGIGGLDNNLPGRAAGGAGGAAVGWFGHGGAGGAGGASLRSLIGGGPGGAGGVGGLLFGNGGDGGSAFAGQSSGGDGGDARLIGHGGNGGFQGRDGSVGVNGGNGGSGGLLFGDGGNGGAATLGGQGGAGGNAGFFGDGGAGGWGIRDTDGGDGGAGGAVSGDGGDGGSSVQSRGVGFSRTGGSGGDSAGLFGNGGAGGTGAVDGGGGGGAGGAGGDSFGVFGAGGAGGAGGSSDVGPGGTGGTGGNAALIGNGGAGGAAGVSTTGDPATGGNGGNAQRIGNGGNGGPGDSGGPGGTGGSGGSLFGQNGSNGA
;
A
#
# COMPACT_ATOMS: atom_id res chain seq x y z
N MET A 1 -31.17 -34.13 -15.98
CA MET A 1 -32.15 -33.25 -15.31
C MET A 1 -31.76 -31.82 -15.67
N SER A 2 -32.68 -31.03 -16.23
CA SER A 2 -32.40 -29.62 -16.55
C SER A 2 -32.37 -28.84 -15.25
N PHE A 3 -31.26 -28.16 -14.95
CA PHE A 3 -31.21 -27.19 -13.87
C PHE A 3 -32.15 -26.03 -14.24
N VAL A 4 -33.14 -25.78 -13.40
CA VAL A 4 -33.94 -24.56 -13.46
C VAL A 4 -33.22 -23.55 -12.59
N ILE A 5 -32.68 -22.49 -13.20
CA ILE A 5 -32.15 -21.32 -12.50
C ILE A 5 -33.28 -20.29 -12.51
N ALA A 6 -33.78 -19.95 -11.32
CA ALA A 6 -34.70 -18.82 -11.12
C ALA A 6 -33.94 -17.76 -10.32
N MET A 7 -34.18 -16.48 -10.63
CA MET A 7 -33.67 -15.32 -9.86
C MET A 7 -34.88 -14.60 -9.25
N PRO A 8 -35.35 -15.00 -8.06
CA PRO A 8 -36.55 -14.44 -7.43
C PRO A 8 -36.51 -12.90 -7.31
N GLU A 9 -35.34 -12.33 -7.07
CA GLU A 9 -35.10 -10.89 -6.92
C GLU A 9 -35.32 -10.15 -8.24
N ALA A 10 -34.80 -10.68 -9.36
CA ALA A 10 -34.99 -10.11 -10.69
C ALA A 10 -36.48 -10.10 -11.09
N VAL A 11 -37.23 -11.12 -10.66
CA VAL A 11 -38.68 -11.23 -10.87
C VAL A 11 -39.44 -10.19 -10.01
N GLY A 12 -38.98 -9.92 -8.79
CA GLY A 12 -39.53 -8.88 -7.91
C GLY A 12 -39.34 -7.46 -8.45
N VAL A 13 -38.14 -7.14 -8.95
CA VAL A 13 -37.85 -5.84 -9.58
C VAL A 13 -38.72 -5.62 -10.82
N ALA A 14 -38.82 -6.62 -11.70
CA ALA A 14 -39.67 -6.54 -12.89
C ALA A 14 -41.15 -6.30 -12.55
N ALA A 15 -41.67 -6.90 -11.47
CA ALA A 15 -43.05 -6.67 -11.02
C ALA A 15 -43.27 -5.22 -10.53
N ALA A 16 -42.28 -4.63 -9.85
CA ALA A 16 -42.33 -3.24 -9.40
C ALA A 16 -42.29 -2.25 -10.58
N ASP A 17 -41.41 -2.49 -11.56
CA ASP A 17 -41.31 -1.68 -12.78
C ASP A 17 -42.62 -1.70 -13.57
N LEU A 18 -43.22 -2.88 -13.73
CA LEU A 18 -44.51 -3.04 -14.39
C LEU A 18 -45.63 -2.29 -13.64
N SER A 19 -45.60 -2.26 -12.31
CA SER A 19 -46.55 -1.46 -11.51
C SER A 19 -46.36 0.05 -11.75
N GLY A 20 -45.11 0.52 -11.87
CA GLY A 20 -44.79 1.91 -12.21
C GLY A 20 -45.36 2.30 -13.59
N VAL A 21 -45.15 1.46 -14.60
CA VAL A 21 -45.69 1.66 -15.96
C VAL A 21 -47.22 1.75 -15.94
N ALA A 22 -47.90 0.90 -15.16
CA ALA A 22 -49.36 0.94 -15.03
C ALA A 22 -49.85 2.26 -14.42
N SER A 23 -49.16 2.79 -13.41
CA SER A 23 -49.48 4.08 -12.80
C SER A 23 -49.34 5.23 -13.79
N THR A 24 -48.24 5.26 -14.56
CA THR A 24 -48.01 6.29 -15.58
C THR A 24 -49.05 6.23 -16.70
N LEU A 25 -49.37 5.03 -17.20
CA LEU A 25 -50.40 4.85 -18.22
C LEU A 25 -51.79 5.23 -17.70
N GLY A 26 -52.13 4.84 -16.46
CA GLY A 26 -53.41 5.17 -15.83
C GLY A 26 -53.59 6.69 -15.69
N SER A 27 -52.56 7.40 -15.23
CA SER A 27 -52.56 8.87 -15.10
C SER A 27 -52.71 9.56 -16.46
N ALA A 28 -51.93 9.14 -17.46
CA ALA A 28 -52.01 9.70 -18.82
C ALA A 28 -53.38 9.47 -19.47
N ASN A 29 -53.94 8.26 -19.29
CA ASN A 29 -55.24 7.88 -19.84
C ASN A 29 -56.39 8.66 -19.16
N ALA A 30 -56.29 8.93 -17.85
CA ALA A 30 -57.23 9.77 -17.13
C ALA A 30 -57.12 11.26 -17.53
N ALA A 31 -55.90 11.77 -17.69
CA ALA A 31 -55.64 13.16 -18.05
C ALA A 31 -56.15 13.53 -19.45
N ALA A 32 -56.17 12.57 -20.38
CA ALA A 32 -56.66 12.74 -21.77
C ALA A 32 -58.16 12.47 -21.94
N ALA A 33 -58.85 11.96 -20.91
CA ALA A 33 -60.22 11.48 -21.03
C ALA A 33 -61.18 12.61 -21.46
N ALA A 34 -61.16 13.75 -20.78
CA ALA A 34 -62.09 14.84 -21.06
C ALA A 34 -61.90 15.45 -22.47
N GLN A 35 -60.66 15.57 -22.93
CA GLN A 35 -60.32 16.17 -24.23
C GLN A 35 -60.66 15.23 -25.40
N THR A 36 -60.72 13.91 -25.16
CA THR A 36 -60.99 12.90 -26.19
C THR A 36 -62.46 12.47 -26.24
N THR A 37 -63.22 12.61 -25.15
CA THR A 37 -64.65 12.24 -25.11
C THR A 37 -65.60 13.43 -25.26
N ALA A 38 -65.10 14.67 -25.20
CA ALA A 38 -65.90 15.88 -25.34
C ALA A 38 -65.44 16.74 -26.53
N VAL A 39 -65.20 16.11 -27.69
CA VAL A 39 -64.81 16.82 -28.91
C VAL A 39 -65.96 17.70 -29.39
N LEU A 40 -65.69 18.99 -29.55
CA LEU A 40 -66.66 19.97 -30.03
C LEU A 40 -66.67 20.01 -31.57
N ALA A 41 -67.85 20.22 -32.16
CA ALA A 41 -67.97 20.42 -33.61
C ALA A 41 -67.24 21.71 -34.03
N ALA A 42 -66.42 21.63 -35.09
CA ALA A 42 -65.64 22.76 -35.59
C ALA A 42 -66.50 23.86 -36.27
N GLY A 43 -67.70 23.48 -36.74
CA GLY A 43 -68.71 24.36 -37.32
C GLY A 43 -70.12 23.88 -36.97
N ALA A 44 -71.12 24.69 -37.28
CA ALA A 44 -72.53 24.39 -37.01
C ALA A 44 -73.17 23.43 -38.04
N ASP A 45 -72.37 22.87 -38.94
CA ASP A 45 -72.82 21.93 -39.98
C ASP A 45 -72.88 20.48 -39.46
N GLU A 46 -73.72 19.68 -40.12
CA GLU A 46 -73.98 18.30 -39.75
C GLU A 46 -72.75 17.39 -39.91
N VAL A 47 -71.81 17.73 -40.80
CA VAL A 47 -70.58 16.96 -41.01
C VAL A 47 -69.64 17.16 -39.82
N SER A 48 -69.45 18.40 -39.37
CA SER A 48 -68.69 18.72 -38.16
C SER A 48 -69.28 18.07 -36.90
N ALA A 49 -70.61 18.04 -36.77
CA ALA A 49 -71.28 17.37 -35.66
C ALA A 49 -71.12 15.85 -35.68
N ALA A 50 -71.23 15.22 -36.86
CA ALA A 50 -71.04 13.78 -37.02
C ALA A 50 -69.58 13.36 -36.77
N ILE A 51 -68.61 14.15 -37.21
CA ILE A 51 -67.18 13.92 -36.96
C ILE A 51 -66.87 14.04 -35.46
N ALA A 52 -67.38 15.08 -34.78
CA ALA A 52 -67.23 15.22 -33.33
C ALA A 52 -67.84 14.05 -32.55
N ALA A 53 -69.03 13.59 -32.94
CA ALA A 53 -69.68 12.42 -32.33
C ALA A 53 -68.87 11.12 -32.54
N LEU A 54 -68.30 10.91 -33.73
CA LEU A 54 -67.45 9.76 -34.02
C LEU A 54 -66.20 9.74 -33.12
N PHE A 55 -65.50 10.86 -32.99
CA PHE A 55 -64.30 10.95 -32.16
C PHE A 55 -64.60 10.80 -30.67
N SER A 56 -65.69 11.39 -30.18
CA SER A 56 -66.13 11.23 -28.79
C SER A 56 -66.50 9.77 -28.46
N ALA A 57 -67.24 9.09 -29.35
CA ALA A 57 -67.55 7.66 -29.19
C ALA A 57 -66.31 6.77 -29.27
N HIS A 58 -65.33 7.13 -30.10
CA HIS A 58 -64.04 6.45 -30.14
C HIS A 58 -63.28 6.61 -28.81
N GLY A 59 -63.25 7.83 -28.25
CA GLY A 59 -62.69 8.11 -26.93
C GLY A 59 -63.32 7.27 -25.82
N GLU A 60 -64.65 7.12 -25.79
CA GLU A 60 -65.35 6.27 -24.82
C GLU A 60 -64.98 4.78 -24.97
N SER A 61 -64.91 4.28 -26.21
CA SER A 61 -64.50 2.89 -26.49
C SER A 61 -63.05 2.61 -26.06
N TYR A 62 -62.16 3.59 -26.26
CA TYR A 62 -60.77 3.51 -25.83
C TYR A 62 -60.67 3.49 -24.30
N GLN A 63 -61.43 4.32 -23.59
CA GLN A 63 -61.45 4.31 -22.12
C GLN A 63 -61.92 2.96 -21.55
N ALA A 64 -62.95 2.34 -22.16
CA ALA A 64 -63.42 1.02 -21.76
C ALA A 64 -62.37 -0.08 -21.97
N LEU A 65 -61.63 -0.03 -23.09
CA LEU A 65 -60.54 -0.97 -23.37
C LEU A 65 -59.35 -0.77 -22.43
N SER A 66 -58.95 0.48 -22.17
CA SER A 66 -57.87 0.82 -21.23
C SER A 66 -58.16 0.30 -19.82
N ALA A 67 -59.42 0.33 -19.37
CA ALA A 67 -59.82 -0.25 -18.09
C ALA A 67 -59.66 -1.79 -18.04
N GLN A 68 -59.98 -2.49 -19.13
CA GLN A 68 -59.77 -3.94 -19.24
C GLN A 68 -58.28 -4.29 -19.28
N ALA A 69 -57.48 -3.52 -20.01
CA ALA A 69 -56.02 -3.69 -20.05
C ALA A 69 -55.37 -3.47 -18.68
N ALA A 70 -55.83 -2.47 -17.93
CA ALA A 70 -55.37 -2.22 -16.56
C ALA A 70 -55.67 -3.40 -15.62
N ALA A 71 -56.87 -4.01 -15.74
CA ALA A 71 -57.23 -5.17 -14.94
C ALA A 71 -56.38 -6.41 -15.26
N PHE A 72 -56.10 -6.67 -16.54
CA PHE A 72 -55.19 -7.74 -16.96
C PHE A 72 -53.76 -7.51 -16.45
N HIS A 73 -53.24 -6.29 -16.59
CA HIS A 73 -51.91 -5.93 -16.13
C HIS A 73 -51.76 -6.13 -14.62
N ALA A 74 -52.77 -5.75 -13.83
CA ALA A 74 -52.78 -5.98 -12.40
C ALA A 74 -52.69 -7.48 -12.05
N GLN A 75 -53.43 -8.34 -12.77
CA GLN A 75 -53.36 -9.80 -12.58
C GLN A 75 -51.99 -10.37 -12.97
N PHE A 76 -51.39 -9.85 -14.03
CA PHE A 76 -50.05 -10.27 -14.48
C PHE A 76 -48.97 -9.95 -13.44
N VAL A 77 -48.95 -8.71 -12.92
CA VAL A 77 -48.04 -8.30 -11.85
C VAL A 77 -48.26 -9.16 -10.60
N GLN A 78 -49.51 -9.41 -10.23
CA GLN A 78 -49.83 -10.26 -9.07
C GLN A 78 -49.30 -11.69 -9.24
N ALA A 79 -49.44 -12.29 -10.43
CA ALA A 79 -48.93 -13.62 -10.73
C ALA A 79 -47.39 -13.68 -10.72
N LEU A 80 -46.73 -12.65 -11.23
CA LEU A 80 -45.27 -12.54 -11.25
C LEU A 80 -44.69 -12.46 -9.83
N THR A 81 -45.28 -11.64 -8.97
CA THR A 81 -44.94 -11.55 -7.54
C THR A 81 -45.16 -12.88 -6.81
N ALA A 82 -46.28 -13.57 -7.09
CA ALA A 82 -46.55 -14.88 -6.50
C ALA A 82 -45.53 -15.94 -6.95
N GLY A 83 -45.09 -15.90 -8.22
CA GLY A 83 -44.06 -16.77 -8.76
C GLY A 83 -42.71 -16.56 -8.08
N GLY A 84 -42.25 -15.31 -7.93
CA GLY A 84 -41.02 -14.97 -7.21
C GLY A 84 -41.03 -15.50 -5.77
N ASN A 85 -42.13 -15.28 -5.04
CA ASN A 85 -42.31 -15.76 -3.67
C ASN A 85 -42.27 -17.29 -3.55
N ALA A 86 -42.81 -18.03 -4.54
CA ALA A 86 -42.82 -19.48 -4.53
C ALA A 86 -41.41 -20.08 -4.70
N TYR A 87 -40.58 -19.48 -5.55
CA TYR A 87 -39.18 -19.90 -5.71
C TYR A 87 -38.36 -19.55 -4.46
N ALA A 88 -38.53 -18.36 -3.89
CA ALA A 88 -37.88 -17.99 -2.61
C ALA A 88 -38.28 -18.92 -1.45
N ALA A 89 -39.55 -19.31 -1.36
CA ALA A 89 -40.02 -20.26 -0.35
C ALA A 89 -39.45 -21.67 -0.53
N ALA A 90 -39.25 -22.11 -1.79
CA ALA A 90 -38.62 -23.39 -2.08
C ALA A 90 -37.14 -23.40 -1.67
N GLU A 91 -36.41 -22.30 -1.84
CA GLU A 91 -35.05 -22.15 -1.34
C GLU A 91 -35.00 -22.19 0.19
N ALA A 92 -35.88 -21.44 0.87
CA ALA A 92 -35.97 -21.43 2.33
C ALA A 92 -36.31 -22.83 2.92
N ALA A 93 -37.18 -23.59 2.27
CA ALA A 93 -37.54 -24.95 2.68
C ALA A 93 -36.36 -25.93 2.58
N ASN A 94 -35.46 -25.71 1.61
CA ASN A 94 -34.26 -26.54 1.43
C ASN A 94 -33.10 -26.12 2.36
N ALA A 95 -33.08 -24.87 2.84
CA ALA A 95 -32.14 -24.37 3.85
C ALA A 95 -32.48 -24.85 5.28
N SER A 96 -33.76 -24.93 5.65
CA SER A 96 -34.19 -25.26 7.03
C SER A 96 -33.57 -26.52 7.68
N PRO A 97 -33.41 -27.67 6.99
CA PRO A 97 -32.91 -28.91 7.60
C PRO A 97 -31.45 -28.83 8.06
N MET A 98 -30.62 -28.08 7.35
CA MET A 98 -29.22 -27.97 7.74
C MET A 98 -29.02 -26.85 8.80
N ALA A 99 -30.02 -25.97 9.04
CA ALA A 99 -29.98 -24.93 10.10
C ALA A 99 -30.16 -25.61 11.44
N ALA A 100 -31.13 -26.52 11.47
CA ALA A 100 -31.29 -27.44 12.57
C ALA A 100 -30.02 -28.27 12.83
N ALA A 101 -29.29 -28.68 11.78
CA ALA A 101 -28.03 -29.40 11.96
C ALA A 101 -26.92 -28.54 12.57
N LEU A 102 -26.74 -27.30 12.10
CA LEU A 102 -25.78 -26.36 12.69
C LEU A 102 -26.18 -25.95 14.11
N ASP A 103 -27.46 -25.74 14.40
CA ASP A 103 -27.96 -25.47 15.76
C ASP A 103 -27.73 -26.66 16.69
N VAL A 104 -27.85 -27.90 16.20
CA VAL A 104 -27.53 -29.10 16.99
C VAL A 104 -26.03 -29.20 17.26
N ILE A 105 -25.18 -28.86 16.28
CA ILE A 105 -23.71 -28.89 16.43
C ILE A 105 -23.22 -27.75 17.33
N ASN A 106 -23.75 -26.54 17.15
CA ASN A 106 -23.33 -25.34 17.87
C ASN A 106 -24.05 -25.15 19.21
N GLY A 107 -25.25 -25.71 19.39
CA GLY A 107 -26.09 -25.54 20.57
C GLY A 107 -25.38 -25.86 21.88
N PRO A 108 -24.68 -27.01 21.99
CA PRO A 108 -23.92 -27.34 23.20
C PRO A 108 -22.84 -26.30 23.53
N THR A 109 -22.06 -25.84 22.54
CA THR A 109 -20.98 -24.88 22.80
C THR A 109 -21.49 -23.45 22.98
N GLN A 110 -22.56 -23.06 22.30
CA GLN A 110 -23.23 -21.78 22.52
C GLN A 110 -23.78 -21.70 23.94
N ALA A 111 -24.39 -22.79 24.44
CA ALA A 111 -24.91 -22.85 25.81
C ALA A 111 -23.81 -22.84 26.88
N ILE A 112 -22.66 -23.47 26.62
CA ILE A 112 -21.59 -23.63 27.62
C ILE A 112 -20.57 -22.48 27.57
N PHE A 113 -20.21 -22.01 26.38
CA PHE A 113 -19.12 -21.05 26.16
C PHE A 113 -19.58 -19.72 25.55
N GLY A 114 -20.88 -19.57 25.24
CA GLY A 114 -21.40 -18.37 24.56
C GLY A 114 -20.85 -18.18 23.14
N ARG A 115 -20.29 -19.25 22.54
CA ARG A 115 -19.66 -19.25 21.22
C ARG A 115 -20.04 -20.48 20.41
N PRO A 116 -20.21 -20.37 19.08
CA PRO A 116 -20.48 -21.53 18.24
C PRO A 116 -19.25 -22.43 18.18
N LEU A 117 -19.44 -23.71 17.88
CA LEU A 117 -18.34 -24.63 17.61
C LEU A 117 -17.77 -24.34 16.21
N ILE A 118 -18.67 -24.09 15.25
CA ILE A 118 -18.38 -23.78 13.86
C ILE A 118 -19.23 -22.60 13.41
N GLY A 119 -18.60 -21.59 12.82
CA GLY A 119 -19.26 -20.42 12.24
C GLY A 119 -18.44 -19.15 12.44
N ASN A 120 -18.57 -18.18 11.54
CA ASN A 120 -17.89 -16.90 11.68
C ASN A 120 -18.50 -16.04 12.78
N GLY A 121 -17.72 -15.06 13.26
CA GLY A 121 -18.22 -14.02 14.14
C GLY A 121 -19.24 -13.13 13.42
N ALA A 122 -20.17 -12.56 14.18
CA ALA A 122 -21.08 -11.54 13.66
C ALA A 122 -20.34 -10.21 13.48
N ASP A 123 -20.58 -9.50 12.39
CA ASP A 123 -19.98 -8.18 12.21
C ASP A 123 -20.57 -7.16 13.20
N GLY A 124 -19.75 -6.19 13.59
CA GLY A 124 -20.13 -5.12 14.49
C GLY A 124 -21.13 -4.16 13.83
N ALA A 125 -22.11 -3.71 14.61
CA ALA A 125 -22.89 -2.51 14.30
C ALA A 125 -21.98 -1.26 14.32
N PRO A 126 -22.39 -0.08 13.82
CA PRO A 126 -21.53 1.10 13.75
C PRO A 126 -20.74 1.40 15.04
N GLY A 127 -19.41 1.42 14.91
CA GLY A 127 -18.43 1.58 15.99
C GLY A 127 -18.42 0.50 17.07
N GLN A 128 -19.12 -0.63 16.87
CA GLN A 128 -19.14 -1.77 17.78
C GLN A 128 -18.17 -2.86 17.31
N PRO A 129 -17.57 -3.62 18.24
CA PRO A 129 -16.65 -4.69 17.87
C PRO A 129 -17.36 -5.84 17.17
N GLY A 130 -16.63 -6.51 16.28
CA GLY A 130 -17.04 -7.78 15.70
C GLY A 130 -17.04 -8.89 16.73
N GLY A 131 -17.99 -9.82 16.59
CA GLY A 131 -18.10 -11.02 17.40
C GLY A 131 -16.96 -12.00 17.13
N ALA A 132 -16.64 -12.84 18.11
CA ALA A 132 -15.63 -13.88 17.93
C ALA A 132 -16.14 -15.01 17.01
N GLY A 133 -15.25 -15.57 16.21
CA GLY A 133 -15.51 -16.78 15.42
C GLY A 133 -15.76 -18.01 16.29
N GLY A 134 -16.20 -19.10 15.66
CA GLY A 134 -16.47 -20.38 16.31
C GLY A 134 -15.21 -21.01 16.89
N LEU A 135 -15.36 -21.87 17.90
CA LEU A 135 -14.24 -22.43 18.67
C LEU A 135 -13.30 -23.30 17.83
N LEU A 136 -13.82 -24.05 16.84
CA LEU A 136 -13.01 -24.91 15.97
C LEU A 136 -12.76 -24.29 14.60
N PHE A 137 -13.82 -23.81 13.95
CA PHE A 137 -13.74 -23.24 12.60
C PHE A 137 -14.57 -21.97 12.52
N GLY A 138 -13.96 -20.90 12.04
CA GLY A 138 -14.65 -19.66 11.73
C GLY A 138 -13.76 -18.43 11.90
N ASN A 139 -13.91 -17.50 10.96
CA ASN A 139 -13.24 -16.21 11.01
C ASN A 139 -13.89 -15.32 12.07
N GLY A 140 -13.14 -14.35 12.58
CA GLY A 140 -13.70 -13.27 13.38
C GLY A 140 -14.67 -12.40 12.57
N GLY A 141 -15.67 -11.82 13.23
CA GLY A 141 -16.53 -10.81 12.61
C GLY A 141 -15.79 -9.50 12.43
N ASN A 142 -16.10 -8.74 11.39
CA ASN A 142 -15.51 -7.43 11.17
C ASN A 142 -16.01 -6.42 12.21
N GLY A 143 -15.17 -5.47 12.60
CA GLY A 143 -15.59 -4.34 13.42
C GLY A 143 -16.46 -3.38 12.62
N GLY A 144 -17.49 -2.82 13.24
CA GLY A 144 -18.37 -1.86 12.56
C GLY A 144 -17.72 -0.49 12.41
N ASN A 145 -17.92 0.15 11.27
CA ASN A 145 -17.41 1.51 11.01
C ASN A 145 -18.01 2.53 11.99
N GLY A 146 -17.21 3.46 12.48
CA GLY A 146 -17.63 4.51 13.38
C GLY A 146 -18.50 5.57 12.70
N GLY A 147 -19.59 5.97 13.36
CA GLY A 147 -20.34 7.18 12.99
C GLY A 147 -19.63 8.47 13.43
N ILE A 148 -20.23 9.63 13.21
CA ILE A 148 -19.62 10.93 13.55
C ILE A 148 -19.12 10.95 15.01
N GLY A 149 -17.81 11.19 15.20
CA GLY A 149 -17.13 11.27 16.50
C GLY A 149 -16.92 9.93 17.20
N GLN A 150 -17.24 8.80 16.57
CA GLN A 150 -17.15 7.47 17.15
C GLN A 150 -15.99 6.67 16.53
N ALA A 151 -15.23 5.96 17.36
CA ALA A 151 -14.17 5.07 16.89
C ALA A 151 -14.73 3.90 16.09
N GLY A 152 -13.89 3.34 15.22
CA GLY A 152 -14.17 2.08 14.56
C GLY A 152 -14.18 0.93 15.56
N GLY A 153 -15.08 -0.03 15.36
CA GLY A 153 -15.14 -1.24 16.18
C GLY A 153 -13.92 -2.13 15.95
N ALA A 154 -13.44 -2.81 16.99
CA ALA A 154 -12.38 -3.81 16.81
C ALA A 154 -12.91 -5.04 16.05
N GLY A 155 -12.07 -5.67 15.25
CA GLY A 155 -12.35 -6.97 14.65
C GLY A 155 -12.40 -8.08 15.70
N GLY A 156 -13.26 -9.07 15.46
CA GLY A 156 -13.41 -10.24 16.30
C GLY A 156 -12.24 -11.21 16.15
N ALA A 157 -11.89 -11.93 17.22
CA ALA A 157 -10.90 -13.00 17.14
C ALA A 157 -11.48 -14.29 16.56
N ALA A 158 -10.66 -15.05 15.83
CA ALA A 158 -10.98 -16.41 15.39
C ALA A 158 -10.85 -17.46 16.52
N GLY A 159 -11.16 -18.72 16.22
CA GLY A 159 -11.03 -19.87 17.13
C GLY A 159 -9.74 -20.68 16.91
N LEU A 160 -9.87 -21.99 16.67
CA LEU A 160 -8.73 -22.86 16.36
C LEU A 160 -8.24 -22.66 14.92
N ILE A 161 -9.16 -22.61 13.94
CA ILE A 161 -8.87 -22.37 12.53
C ILE A 161 -9.78 -21.24 12.01
N GLY A 162 -9.17 -20.19 11.44
CA GLY A 162 -9.86 -19.04 10.84
C GLY A 162 -9.07 -17.75 10.99
N ASN A 163 -9.33 -16.77 10.12
CA ASN A 163 -8.67 -15.47 10.14
C ASN A 163 -9.37 -14.52 11.13
N GLY A 164 -8.62 -13.59 11.72
CA GLY A 164 -9.20 -12.51 12.52
C GLY A 164 -10.09 -11.61 11.68
N GLY A 165 -11.10 -11.00 12.29
CA GLY A 165 -11.94 -10.01 11.61
C GLY A 165 -11.20 -8.69 11.43
N ASN A 166 -11.54 -7.93 10.39
CA ASN A 166 -10.95 -6.61 10.16
C ASN A 166 -11.48 -5.58 11.15
N GLY A 167 -10.68 -4.57 11.49
CA GLY A 167 -11.10 -3.43 12.28
C GLY A 167 -11.96 -2.47 11.46
N GLY A 168 -12.95 -1.85 12.11
CA GLY A 168 -13.81 -0.84 11.48
C GLY A 168 -13.09 0.50 11.30
N ILE A 169 -13.51 1.28 10.32
CA ILE A 169 -12.99 2.64 10.07
C ILE A 169 -13.44 3.59 11.19
N GLY A 170 -12.57 4.50 11.63
CA GLY A 170 -12.90 5.57 12.57
C GLY A 170 -13.80 6.62 11.95
N GLY A 171 -14.78 7.10 12.71
CA GLY A 171 -15.72 8.12 12.22
C GLY A 171 -15.12 9.53 12.18
N PRO A 172 -15.64 10.41 11.29
CA PRO A 172 -15.23 11.81 11.21
C PRO A 172 -15.68 12.60 12.45
N GLY A 173 -14.92 13.58 12.92
CA GLY A 173 -15.29 14.38 14.08
C GLY A 173 -14.37 15.57 14.30
N ALA A 174 -14.65 16.43 15.29
CA ALA A 174 -13.83 17.62 15.58
C ALA A 174 -12.33 17.27 15.72
N THR A 175 -12.06 16.12 16.32
CA THR A 175 -10.88 15.29 16.09
C THR A 175 -11.36 13.97 15.50
N GLY A 176 -10.68 13.46 14.48
CA GLY A 176 -11.01 12.17 13.88
C GLY A 176 -10.93 11.06 14.91
N ALA A 177 -11.89 10.14 14.89
CA ALA A 177 -11.91 9.03 15.83
C ALA A 177 -10.95 7.93 15.38
N ALA A 178 -10.42 7.14 16.31
CA ALA A 178 -9.49 6.06 15.97
C ALA A 178 -10.15 4.97 15.12
N GLY A 179 -9.38 4.34 14.25
CA GLY A 179 -9.75 3.08 13.61
C GLY A 179 -9.74 1.93 14.61
N GLY A 180 -10.55 0.90 14.34
CA GLY A 180 -10.63 -0.29 15.17
C GLY A 180 -9.42 -1.20 14.98
N ALA A 181 -8.95 -1.87 16.02
CA ALA A 181 -7.90 -2.88 15.86
C ALA A 181 -8.41 -4.11 15.11
N GLY A 182 -7.54 -4.78 14.35
CA GLY A 182 -7.82 -6.07 13.77
C GLY A 182 -7.92 -7.20 14.79
N GLY A 183 -8.72 -8.21 14.49
CA GLY A 183 -8.94 -9.36 15.34
C GLY A 183 -7.78 -10.35 15.28
N ALA A 184 -7.58 -11.15 16.34
CA ALA A 184 -6.55 -12.19 16.32
C ALA A 184 -6.94 -13.37 15.40
N GLY A 185 -5.95 -13.92 14.70
CA GLY A 185 -6.08 -15.14 13.91
C GLY A 185 -6.23 -16.41 14.74
N GLY A 186 -6.49 -17.54 14.08
CA GLY A 186 -6.75 -18.83 14.72
C GLY A 186 -5.53 -19.42 15.43
N TRP A 187 -5.76 -20.25 16.45
CA TRP A 187 -4.69 -20.83 17.29
C TRP A 187 -3.82 -21.87 16.57
N LEU A 188 -4.33 -22.53 15.53
CA LEU A 188 -3.59 -23.48 14.70
C LEU A 188 -3.27 -22.89 13.32
N PHE A 189 -4.29 -22.40 12.62
CA PHE A 189 -4.17 -21.74 11.32
C PHE A 189 -5.04 -20.49 11.28
N GLY A 190 -4.45 -19.35 10.91
CA GLY A 190 -5.22 -18.16 10.57
C GLY A 190 -4.43 -16.87 10.69
N ASN A 191 -4.62 -15.98 9.74
CA ASN A 191 -4.02 -14.66 9.73
C ASN A 191 -4.72 -13.76 10.74
N GLY A 192 -3.99 -12.79 11.28
CA GLY A 192 -4.60 -11.69 12.02
C GLY A 192 -5.40 -10.80 11.08
N GLY A 193 -6.54 -10.28 11.56
CA GLY A 193 -7.34 -9.33 10.80
C GLY A 193 -6.66 -7.97 10.72
N ARG A 194 -7.00 -7.16 9.72
CA ARG A 194 -6.37 -5.85 9.52
C ARG A 194 -6.86 -4.79 10.49
N GLY A 195 -6.04 -3.79 10.76
CA GLY A 195 -6.45 -2.59 11.48
C GLY A 195 -7.31 -1.67 10.61
N GLY A 196 -8.35 -1.07 11.19
CA GLY A 196 -9.20 -0.11 10.52
C GLY A 196 -8.53 1.26 10.40
N MET A 197 -8.85 2.02 9.35
CA MET A 197 -8.32 3.37 9.16
C MET A 197 -8.85 4.36 10.21
N GLY A 198 -8.06 5.38 10.57
CA GLY A 198 -8.49 6.49 11.42
C GLY A 198 -9.46 7.46 10.72
N GLY A 199 -10.32 8.11 11.50
CA GLY A 199 -11.34 9.05 11.01
C GLY A 199 -10.80 10.45 10.71
N PHE A 200 -11.61 11.25 10.02
CA PHE A 200 -11.26 12.63 9.63
C PHE A 200 -11.47 13.66 10.75
N GLY A 201 -10.53 14.59 10.93
CA GLY A 201 -10.64 15.77 11.80
C GLY A 201 -11.33 16.94 11.10
N THR A 202 -12.46 17.42 11.62
CA THR A 202 -13.32 18.45 11.00
C THR A 202 -13.39 19.79 11.77
N GLY A 203 -12.84 19.87 12.99
CA GLY A 203 -12.82 21.12 13.76
C GLY A 203 -11.68 22.03 13.30
N GLY A 204 -11.78 23.35 13.50
CA GLY A 204 -10.67 24.29 13.19
C GLY A 204 -9.39 23.92 13.94
N GLY A 205 -8.43 23.25 13.28
CA GLY A 205 -7.27 22.62 13.94
C GLY A 205 -7.43 21.14 14.32
N GLY A 206 -8.42 20.46 13.77
CA GLY A 206 -8.80 19.10 14.09
C GLY A 206 -7.72 18.08 13.70
N VAL A 207 -7.33 17.26 14.65
CA VAL A 207 -6.36 16.16 14.42
C VAL A 207 -7.09 14.96 13.81
N GLY A 208 -6.50 14.31 12.82
CA GLY A 208 -7.00 13.05 12.28
C GLY A 208 -6.91 11.89 13.28
N GLY A 209 -7.79 10.91 13.14
CA GLY A 209 -7.84 9.76 14.03
C GLY A 209 -6.67 8.82 13.80
N VAL A 210 -6.14 8.16 14.83
CA VAL A 210 -5.10 7.15 14.62
C VAL A 210 -5.67 5.92 13.90
N GLY A 211 -4.86 5.29 13.05
CA GLY A 211 -5.17 3.98 12.48
C GLY A 211 -5.15 2.88 13.54
N GLY A 212 -6.00 1.88 13.36
CA GLY A 212 -6.09 0.71 14.22
C GLY A 212 -4.90 -0.22 14.01
N ALA A 213 -4.44 -0.89 15.07
CA ALA A 213 -3.39 -1.91 14.94
C ALA A 213 -3.90 -3.13 14.16
N GLY A 214 -3.02 -3.77 13.39
CA GLY A 214 -3.25 -5.09 12.82
C GLY A 214 -3.35 -6.16 13.90
N GLY A 215 -4.19 -7.16 13.65
CA GLY A 215 -4.39 -8.30 14.53
C GLY A 215 -3.21 -9.26 14.46
N ALA A 216 -2.88 -9.93 15.56
CA ALA A 216 -1.83 -10.94 15.57
C ALA A 216 -2.34 -12.30 15.07
N ALA A 217 -1.50 -13.03 14.34
CA ALA A 217 -1.65 -14.48 14.19
C ALA A 217 -1.13 -15.15 15.46
N VAL A 218 -1.99 -15.33 16.46
CA VAL A 218 -1.60 -15.87 17.78
C VAL A 218 -1.27 -17.37 17.78
N GLY A 219 -1.52 -18.05 16.65
CA GLY A 219 -1.39 -19.50 16.49
C GLY A 219 -0.06 -20.00 15.95
N TRP A 220 -0.05 -21.25 15.48
CA TRP A 220 1.14 -21.90 14.93
C TRP A 220 1.51 -21.38 13.55
N PHE A 221 0.49 -21.20 12.70
CA PHE A 221 0.64 -20.77 11.31
C PHE A 221 -0.29 -19.59 11.02
N GLY A 222 0.24 -18.53 10.42
CA GLY A 222 -0.55 -17.39 9.97
C GLY A 222 0.25 -16.08 9.97
N HIS A 223 -0.15 -15.13 9.14
CA HIS A 223 0.49 -13.82 9.01
C HIS A 223 -0.17 -12.81 9.96
N GLY A 224 0.61 -11.85 10.46
CA GLY A 224 0.07 -10.71 11.17
C GLY A 224 -0.76 -9.84 10.23
N GLY A 225 -1.88 -9.31 10.70
CA GLY A 225 -2.68 -8.38 9.90
C GLY A 225 -1.96 -7.05 9.75
N THR A 226 -2.17 -6.35 8.64
CA THR A 226 -1.61 -5.02 8.43
C THR A 226 -2.25 -3.98 9.36
N GLY A 227 -1.50 -2.93 9.69
CA GLY A 227 -1.98 -1.79 10.44
C GLY A 227 -2.83 -0.86 9.58
N GLY A 228 -3.88 -0.30 10.17
CA GLY A 228 -4.76 0.66 9.51
C GLY A 228 -4.08 2.00 9.30
N ALA A 229 -4.39 2.70 8.20
CA ALA A 229 -3.85 4.03 7.97
C ALA A 229 -4.37 5.07 8.97
N GLY A 230 -3.56 6.08 9.25
CA GLY A 230 -3.97 7.28 9.99
C GLY A 230 -5.01 8.09 9.24
N GLY A 231 -5.91 8.68 10.01
CA GLY A 231 -6.99 9.52 9.52
C GLY A 231 -6.53 10.92 9.14
N PRO A 232 -7.24 11.59 8.22
CA PRO A 232 -6.92 12.94 7.83
C PRO A 232 -7.26 14.01 8.90
N GLY A 233 -6.50 15.10 9.00
CA GLY A 233 -6.77 16.26 9.87
C GLY A 233 -7.41 17.45 9.12
N ASP A 234 -7.83 18.51 9.83
CA ASP A 234 -8.40 19.70 9.20
C ASP A 234 -7.31 20.56 8.53
N LEU A 235 -7.40 20.67 7.20
CA LEU A 235 -6.45 21.43 6.38
C LEU A 235 -6.73 22.94 6.37
N SER A 236 -7.85 23.41 6.92
CA SER A 236 -8.19 24.84 6.94
C SER A 236 -7.37 25.65 7.95
N VAL A 237 -6.86 25.03 9.03
CA VAL A 237 -6.05 25.65 10.08
C VAL A 237 -5.19 24.58 10.75
N VAL A 238 -3.90 24.41 10.42
CA VAL A 238 -2.89 23.65 11.22
C VAL A 238 -3.36 22.31 11.85
N GLY A 239 -4.20 21.52 11.19
CA GLY A 239 -4.66 20.21 11.71
C GLY A 239 -3.66 19.12 11.38
N THR A 240 -3.23 18.34 12.38
CA THR A 240 -2.29 17.22 12.17
C THR A 240 -3.03 15.97 11.70
N GLY A 241 -2.46 15.18 10.81
CA GLY A 241 -2.99 13.84 10.50
C GLY A 241 -2.88 12.91 11.71
N GLY A 242 -3.64 11.82 11.69
CA GLY A 242 -3.53 10.75 12.67
C GLY A 242 -2.36 9.81 12.38
N ALA A 243 -1.83 9.18 13.42
CA ALA A 243 -0.76 8.19 13.28
C ALA A 243 -1.25 6.93 12.56
N GLY A 244 -0.35 6.25 11.84
CA GLY A 244 -0.63 4.92 11.31
C GLY A 244 -0.69 3.86 12.41
N GLY A 245 -1.50 2.82 12.21
CA GLY A 245 -1.59 1.68 13.11
C GLY A 245 -0.42 0.72 12.94
N VAL A 246 0.05 0.09 14.02
CA VAL A 246 1.12 -0.93 13.92
C VAL A 246 0.63 -2.20 13.24
N GLY A 247 1.51 -2.89 12.52
CA GLY A 247 1.25 -4.22 11.99
C GLY A 247 1.19 -5.30 13.08
N GLY A 248 0.48 -6.38 12.78
CA GLY A 248 0.28 -7.51 13.67
C GLY A 248 1.48 -8.47 13.70
N VAL A 249 1.64 -9.21 14.79
CA VAL A 249 2.71 -10.22 14.91
C VAL A 249 2.32 -11.51 14.16
N GLY A 250 3.28 -12.13 13.49
CA GLY A 250 3.12 -13.42 12.80
C GLY A 250 3.02 -14.64 13.73
N GLY A 251 2.63 -15.77 13.14
CA GLY A 251 2.47 -17.07 13.81
C GLY A 251 3.75 -17.61 14.45
N LEU A 252 3.58 -18.48 15.45
CA LEU A 252 4.68 -19.01 16.27
C LEU A 252 5.67 -19.86 15.47
N VAL A 253 5.21 -20.71 14.55
CA VAL A 253 6.06 -21.61 13.76
C VAL A 253 6.38 -21.00 12.41
N TYR A 254 5.35 -20.55 11.68
CA TYR A 254 5.52 -19.85 10.42
C TYR A 254 4.49 -18.72 10.31
N GLY A 255 4.98 -17.53 9.98
CA GLY A 255 4.13 -16.36 9.79
C GLY A 255 4.94 -15.10 9.74
N ASN A 256 4.67 -14.27 8.73
CA ASN A 256 5.27 -12.94 8.65
C ASN A 256 4.55 -12.00 9.61
N GLY A 257 5.24 -10.95 10.05
CA GLY A 257 4.57 -9.80 10.64
C GLY A 257 3.80 -9.02 9.58
N GLY A 258 2.71 -8.37 9.99
CA GLY A 258 1.94 -7.50 9.11
C GLY A 258 2.60 -6.15 8.94
N ASP A 259 2.36 -5.47 7.83
CA ASP A 259 2.91 -4.14 7.59
C ASP A 259 2.27 -3.08 8.51
N GLY A 260 3.00 -2.01 8.76
CA GLY A 260 2.51 -0.83 9.46
C GLY A 260 1.66 0.06 8.56
N GLY A 261 0.65 0.70 9.15
CA GLY A 261 -0.24 1.62 8.45
C GLY A 261 0.45 2.94 8.12
N ALA A 262 0.11 3.50 6.96
CA ALA A 262 0.54 4.84 6.55
C ALA A 262 -0.11 5.94 7.42
N ASN A 263 0.33 7.19 7.30
CA ASN A 263 -0.30 8.35 7.95
C ASN A 263 -0.69 9.46 6.96
N TRP A 264 -1.40 10.50 7.42
CA TRP A 264 -1.85 11.63 6.59
C TRP A 264 -0.99 12.91 6.65
N GLY A 265 0.22 12.86 7.24
CA GLY A 265 1.12 14.01 7.41
C GLY A 265 0.78 14.91 8.62
N GLY A 266 1.58 15.95 8.87
CA GLY A 266 1.32 16.95 9.92
C GLY A 266 1.83 16.63 11.33
N GLY A 267 2.80 15.75 11.50
CA GLY A 267 3.47 15.53 12.81
C GLY A 267 3.21 14.20 13.50
N ALA A 268 2.31 13.37 12.99
CA ALA A 268 2.11 12.00 13.49
C ALA A 268 3.12 11.03 12.86
N ASN A 269 3.40 9.91 13.53
CA ASN A 269 4.25 8.86 12.96
C ASN A 269 3.41 7.86 12.16
N ALA A 270 4.01 7.22 11.17
CA ALA A 270 3.43 6.03 10.58
C ALA A 270 3.58 4.81 11.52
N GLY A 271 2.80 3.76 11.23
CA GLY A 271 2.78 2.55 12.03
C GLY A 271 4.04 1.71 11.80
N ALA A 272 4.58 1.10 12.85
CA ALA A 272 5.64 0.12 12.69
C ALA A 272 5.11 -1.19 12.10
N GLY A 273 5.93 -1.91 11.35
CA GLY A 273 5.65 -3.28 10.95
C GLY A 273 5.67 -4.24 12.13
N GLY A 274 4.97 -5.37 12.00
CA GLY A 274 4.88 -6.41 13.00
C GLY A 274 6.07 -7.37 12.95
N ASP A 275 6.35 -8.03 14.07
CA ASP A 275 7.42 -9.03 14.15
C ASP A 275 6.95 -10.40 13.63
N ALA A 276 7.87 -11.17 13.06
CA ALA A 276 7.76 -12.63 12.93
C ALA A 276 8.32 -13.35 14.17
N ARG A 277 8.04 -14.66 14.30
CA ARG A 277 8.44 -15.44 15.50
C ARG A 277 9.54 -16.45 15.26
N LEU A 278 9.26 -17.64 14.72
CA LEU A 278 10.28 -18.67 14.47
C LEU A 278 10.79 -18.64 13.04
N ILE A 279 9.86 -18.74 12.08
CA ILE A 279 10.12 -18.65 10.64
C ILE A 279 9.17 -17.58 10.07
N GLY A 280 9.70 -16.64 9.32
CA GLY A 280 8.91 -15.57 8.69
C GLY A 280 9.65 -14.24 8.71
N HIS A 281 9.19 -13.29 7.91
CA HIS A 281 9.80 -11.97 7.81
C HIS A 281 9.08 -10.97 8.71
N GLY A 282 9.79 -9.94 9.16
CA GLY A 282 9.13 -8.78 9.76
C GLY A 282 8.30 -8.04 8.71
N GLY A 283 7.19 -7.43 9.15
CA GLY A 283 6.40 -6.55 8.29
C GLY A 283 7.10 -5.22 8.06
N ASN A 284 6.80 -4.56 6.96
CA ASN A 284 7.36 -3.27 6.63
C ASN A 284 6.76 -2.15 7.49
N GLY A 285 7.49 -1.07 7.71
CA GLY A 285 6.97 0.14 8.33
C GLY A 285 6.10 0.94 7.38
N GLY A 286 5.07 1.62 7.91
CA GLY A 286 4.21 2.48 7.11
C GLY A 286 4.93 3.75 6.63
N ALA A 287 4.57 4.24 5.45
CA ALA A 287 5.07 5.48 4.88
C ALA A 287 4.21 6.70 5.24
N LEU A 288 4.77 7.91 5.17
CA LEU A 288 4.05 9.18 5.39
C LEU A 288 3.37 9.75 4.12
N GLY A 289 2.17 10.33 4.30
CA GLY A 289 1.48 11.15 3.29
C GLY A 289 1.91 12.63 3.34
N ALA A 290 2.13 13.25 2.19
CA ALA A 290 2.76 14.57 2.10
C ALA A 290 1.80 15.78 2.28
N ASP A 291 1.99 16.62 3.32
CA ASP A 291 1.79 18.09 3.28
C ASP A 291 2.28 18.83 4.58
N ILE A 292 2.10 20.17 4.63
CA ILE A 292 3.14 21.22 4.67
C ILE A 292 3.61 21.76 6.05
N GLU A 293 2.98 21.42 7.18
CA GLU A 293 3.20 22.21 8.42
C GLU A 293 3.66 21.45 9.69
N GLY A 294 3.91 20.13 9.61
CA GLY A 294 4.51 19.35 10.73
C GLY A 294 5.16 18.04 10.27
N GLY A 295 6.38 17.77 10.76
CA GLY A 295 7.17 16.58 10.39
C GLY A 295 6.88 15.35 11.25
N GLY A 296 6.70 14.19 10.61
CA GLY A 296 6.47 12.91 11.29
C GLY A 296 7.55 11.88 10.95
N ASN A 297 7.68 10.81 11.74
CA ASN A 297 8.60 9.72 11.42
C ASN A 297 7.90 8.61 10.62
N GLY A 298 8.66 8.02 9.70
CA GLY A 298 8.27 6.77 9.05
C GLY A 298 8.20 5.62 10.07
N GLY A 299 7.41 4.59 9.77
CA GLY A 299 7.27 3.43 10.64
C GLY A 299 8.53 2.58 10.65
N ASN A 300 8.95 2.03 11.79
CA ASN A 300 10.03 1.05 11.78
C ASN A 300 9.56 -0.26 11.17
N GLY A 301 10.44 -0.97 10.45
CA GLY A 301 10.21 -2.35 10.06
C GLY A 301 10.23 -3.30 11.25
N GLY A 302 9.47 -4.38 11.14
CA GLY A 302 9.39 -5.44 12.15
C GLY A 302 10.58 -6.40 12.09
N ASN A 303 10.83 -7.14 13.16
CA ASN A 303 11.92 -8.11 13.20
C ASN A 303 11.53 -9.42 12.50
N GLY A 304 12.50 -10.04 11.85
CA GLY A 304 12.38 -11.38 11.27
C GLY A 304 12.33 -12.49 12.33
N GLY A 305 11.87 -13.66 11.90
CA GLY A 305 11.78 -14.86 12.73
C GLY A 305 13.16 -15.31 13.25
N TRP A 306 13.17 -15.81 14.48
CA TRP A 306 14.38 -16.19 15.21
C TRP A 306 15.24 -17.21 14.47
N LEU A 307 14.66 -18.18 13.76
CA LEU A 307 15.41 -19.18 13.02
C LEU A 307 15.71 -18.70 11.60
N PHE A 308 14.66 -18.42 10.82
CA PHE A 308 14.77 -17.91 9.45
C PHE A 308 13.84 -16.71 9.31
N GLY A 309 14.38 -15.58 8.89
CA GLY A 309 13.58 -14.38 8.72
C GLY A 309 14.42 -13.14 8.50
N HIS A 310 14.01 -12.36 7.51
CA HIS A 310 14.55 -11.02 7.26
C HIS A 310 13.79 -10.01 8.13
N GLY A 311 14.45 -8.92 8.51
CA GLY A 311 13.74 -7.76 9.01
C GLY A 311 12.88 -7.13 7.93
N GLY A 312 11.78 -6.50 8.32
CA GLY A 312 11.00 -5.65 7.42
C GLY A 312 11.66 -4.30 7.21
N ASP A 313 11.34 -3.64 6.12
CA ASP A 313 11.93 -2.36 5.77
C ASP A 313 11.28 -1.21 6.57
N GLY A 314 12.03 -0.14 6.78
CA GLY A 314 11.53 1.08 7.40
C GLY A 314 10.70 1.89 6.41
N GLY A 315 9.60 2.48 6.87
CA GLY A 315 8.76 3.34 6.06
C GLY A 315 9.35 4.74 5.88
N ASP A 316 8.97 5.41 4.79
CA ASP A 316 9.45 6.75 4.46
C ASP A 316 8.87 7.83 5.37
N ALA A 317 9.65 8.89 5.58
CA ALA A 317 9.28 10.08 6.34
C ALA A 317 9.25 11.36 5.50
N THR A 318 8.38 12.30 5.91
CA THR A 318 8.27 13.66 5.37
C THR A 318 8.27 14.67 6.51
N GLY A 319 9.15 15.67 6.43
CA GLY A 319 9.24 16.81 7.33
C GLY A 319 8.33 17.96 6.92
N GLY A 320 8.00 18.81 7.91
CA GLY A 320 7.19 20.01 7.75
C GLY A 320 8.02 21.30 7.76
N THR A 321 7.39 22.44 7.43
CA THR A 321 8.04 23.77 7.37
C THR A 321 8.49 24.37 8.72
N THR A 322 8.37 23.65 9.84
CA THR A 322 8.44 24.17 11.22
C THR A 322 9.60 23.64 12.09
N ASP A 323 10.72 23.24 11.51
CA ASP A 323 11.96 22.81 12.22
C ASP A 323 11.79 21.61 13.20
N VAL A 324 10.81 20.73 12.99
CA VAL A 324 10.69 19.48 13.76
C VAL A 324 11.49 18.37 13.08
N ALA A 325 12.56 17.90 13.73
CA ALA A 325 13.37 16.79 13.24
C ALA A 325 12.54 15.51 13.09
N SER A 326 12.44 15.01 11.87
CA SER A 326 11.82 13.73 11.53
C SER A 326 12.84 12.79 10.89
N SER A 327 12.61 11.49 11.00
CA SER A 327 13.45 10.47 10.38
C SER A 327 12.63 9.42 9.65
N GLY A 328 13.17 8.91 8.54
CA GLY A 328 12.75 7.63 7.99
C GLY A 328 12.71 6.55 9.07
N GLY A 329 11.82 5.58 8.90
CA GLY A 329 11.73 4.44 9.80
C GLY A 329 12.99 3.59 9.73
N ARG A 330 13.38 2.98 10.84
CA ARG A 330 14.50 2.02 10.81
C ARG A 330 14.06 0.69 10.22
N GLY A 331 14.96 0.02 9.52
CA GLY A 331 14.78 -1.37 9.14
C GLY A 331 14.78 -2.31 10.36
N GLY A 332 14.05 -3.41 10.25
CA GLY A 332 13.95 -4.44 11.27
C GLY A 332 15.17 -5.37 11.31
N ASN A 333 15.39 -6.06 12.42
CA ASN A 333 16.52 -7.00 12.53
C ASN A 333 16.12 -8.40 12.07
N ALA A 334 17.08 -9.16 11.54
CA ALA A 334 16.94 -10.59 11.30
C ALA A 334 17.15 -11.45 12.55
N GLY A 335 16.79 -12.74 12.45
CA GLY A 335 17.02 -13.76 13.47
C GLY A 335 18.39 -14.43 13.41
N LEU A 336 18.44 -15.75 13.28
CA LEU A 336 19.67 -16.55 13.15
C LEU A 336 20.19 -16.53 11.71
N PHE A 337 19.28 -16.76 10.75
CA PHE A 337 19.51 -16.68 9.33
C PHE A 337 18.58 -15.64 8.70
N GLY A 338 19.15 -14.65 8.02
CA GLY A 338 18.39 -13.60 7.34
C GLY A 338 19.10 -12.25 7.41
N ASN A 339 18.60 -11.29 6.66
CA ASN A 339 19.19 -9.96 6.49
C ASN A 339 18.36 -8.92 7.24
N GLY A 340 19.00 -7.86 7.72
CA GLY A 340 18.28 -6.71 8.24
C GLY A 340 17.47 -6.05 7.13
N GLY A 341 16.34 -5.43 7.50
CA GLY A 341 15.56 -4.61 6.57
C GLY A 341 16.25 -3.27 6.31
N ASP A 342 15.92 -2.63 5.20
CA ASP A 342 16.45 -1.33 4.83
C ASP A 342 15.79 -0.21 5.64
N GLY A 343 16.47 0.92 5.80
CA GLY A 343 15.93 2.12 6.41
C GLY A 343 15.10 2.94 5.42
N GLY A 344 14.01 3.54 5.90
CA GLY A 344 13.14 4.40 5.10
C GLY A 344 13.75 5.76 4.78
N TRP A 345 13.22 6.45 3.77
CA TRP A 345 13.74 7.74 3.34
C TRP A 345 13.34 8.88 4.28
N GLY A 346 14.10 9.97 4.30
CA GLY A 346 13.73 11.25 4.90
C GLY A 346 13.51 12.32 3.84
N ILE A 347 12.38 13.01 3.85
CA ILE A 347 12.01 14.07 2.88
C ILE A 347 11.78 15.39 3.65
N HIS A 348 12.15 16.55 3.09
CA HIS A 348 12.05 17.88 3.73
C HIS A 348 12.78 17.96 5.08
N ASP A 349 14.10 18.13 5.07
CA ASP A 349 14.92 18.33 6.28
C ASP A 349 14.90 17.16 7.29
N SER A 350 14.47 15.98 6.82
CA SER A 350 14.35 14.75 7.63
C SER A 350 15.51 13.80 7.38
N ASP A 351 16.00 13.13 8.41
CA ASP A 351 17.06 12.13 8.29
C ASP A 351 16.54 10.86 7.60
N GLY A 352 17.41 10.15 6.89
CA GLY A 352 17.14 8.78 6.47
C GLY A 352 17.12 7.82 7.67
N GLY A 353 16.32 6.77 7.60
CA GLY A 353 16.25 5.73 8.62
C GLY A 353 17.47 4.82 8.59
N ASP A 354 17.89 4.30 9.74
CA ASP A 354 18.98 3.31 9.79
C ASP A 354 18.52 1.94 9.28
N GLY A 355 19.42 1.20 8.63
CA GLY A 355 19.22 -0.20 8.28
C GLY A 355 19.23 -1.12 9.50
N GLY A 356 18.51 -2.23 9.40
CA GLY A 356 18.41 -3.25 10.44
C GLY A 356 19.63 -4.19 10.49
N SER A 357 19.82 -4.89 11.60
CA SER A 357 20.94 -5.83 11.74
C SER A 357 20.67 -7.16 11.03
N GLY A 358 21.73 -7.72 10.44
CA GLY A 358 21.73 -9.06 9.86
C GLY A 358 21.68 -10.19 10.88
N GLY A 359 21.53 -11.41 10.40
CA GLY A 359 21.36 -12.60 11.21
C GLY A 359 22.54 -12.90 12.13
N THR A 360 22.24 -13.46 13.30
CA THR A 360 23.24 -13.77 14.34
C THR A 360 24.15 -14.97 14.01
N LEU A 361 23.89 -15.69 12.91
CA LEU A 361 24.79 -16.71 12.36
C LEU A 361 25.19 -16.37 10.92
N ILE A 362 24.21 -16.18 10.04
CA ILE A 362 24.43 -15.73 8.66
C ILE A 362 23.43 -14.64 8.32
N GLY A 363 23.93 -13.52 7.82
CA GLY A 363 23.06 -12.46 7.33
C GLY A 363 23.71 -11.10 7.21
N ASP A 364 23.29 -10.36 6.20
CA ASP A 364 23.78 -9.03 5.91
C ASP A 364 22.96 -7.97 6.68
N GLY A 365 23.59 -6.85 7.03
CA GLY A 365 22.88 -5.69 7.52
C GLY A 365 22.06 -5.02 6.39
N GLY A 366 20.93 -4.43 6.76
CA GLY A 366 20.12 -3.64 5.81
C GLY A 366 20.77 -2.28 5.52
N HIS A 367 20.40 -1.66 4.42
CA HIS A 367 20.93 -0.37 3.99
C HIS A 367 20.30 0.79 4.78
N GLY A 368 21.03 1.88 4.94
CA GLY A 368 20.49 3.14 5.47
C GLY A 368 19.67 3.89 4.41
N GLY A 369 18.57 4.48 4.83
CA GLY A 369 17.70 5.28 3.99
C GLY A 369 18.34 6.61 3.60
N ASN A 370 17.93 7.15 2.45
CA ASN A 370 18.45 8.43 1.96
C ASN A 370 17.66 9.61 2.54
N SER A 371 18.25 10.80 2.51
CA SER A 371 17.60 12.05 2.91
C SER A 371 17.50 13.05 1.75
N PHE A 372 16.46 13.87 1.76
CA PHE A 372 16.14 14.89 0.76
C PHE A 372 15.54 16.15 1.41
N SER A 373 15.83 17.35 0.87
CA SER A 373 15.19 18.61 1.29
C SER A 373 14.65 19.42 0.11
N ALA A 374 13.48 20.04 0.31
CA ALA A 374 12.86 20.98 -0.63
C ALA A 374 12.78 22.42 -0.10
N ASN A 375 13.15 22.67 1.15
CA ASN A 375 12.94 23.96 1.82
C ASN A 375 14.24 24.58 2.34
N ASN A 376 14.24 25.91 2.36
CA ASN A 376 15.35 26.77 2.71
C ASN A 376 15.30 27.16 4.21
N ALA A 377 15.41 26.18 5.10
CA ALA A 377 15.48 26.42 6.54
C ALA A 377 16.55 25.53 7.20
N THR A 378 16.89 25.82 8.46
CA THR A 378 18.20 25.56 9.08
C THR A 378 18.54 24.10 9.34
N GLY A 379 19.29 23.47 8.43
CA GLY A 379 19.93 22.16 8.62
C GLY A 379 19.30 21.08 7.73
N LEU A 380 20.10 20.51 6.82
CA LEU A 380 19.64 19.52 5.85
C LEU A 380 19.84 18.09 6.42
N GLY A 381 18.84 17.22 6.23
CA GLY A 381 18.82 15.87 6.81
C GLY A 381 19.97 14.98 6.32
N THR A 382 20.45 14.12 7.21
CA THR A 382 21.55 13.17 6.97
C THR A 382 21.04 11.84 6.41
N GLY A 383 21.89 11.14 5.66
CA GLY A 383 21.60 9.76 5.28
C GLY A 383 21.61 8.83 6.50
N GLY A 384 20.73 7.83 6.52
CA GLY A 384 20.68 6.83 7.58
C GLY A 384 21.90 5.91 7.54
N ASN A 385 22.28 5.31 8.67
CA ASN A 385 23.41 4.39 8.71
C ASN A 385 23.00 3.01 8.19
N GLY A 386 23.93 2.32 7.55
CA GLY A 386 23.78 0.91 7.23
C GLY A 386 23.79 0.04 8.50
N GLY A 387 22.98 -1.01 8.48
CA GLY A 387 22.87 -2.00 9.54
C GLY A 387 24.10 -2.90 9.62
N ASN A 388 24.37 -3.43 10.82
CA ASN A 388 25.50 -4.32 11.03
C ASN A 388 25.13 -5.77 10.70
N ALA A 389 26.04 -6.51 10.06
CA ALA A 389 26.03 -7.97 10.14
C ALA A 389 26.67 -8.38 11.48
N ILE A 390 25.89 -8.99 12.37
CA ILE A 390 26.34 -9.29 13.74
C ILE A 390 26.72 -10.77 13.95
N GLY A 391 26.52 -11.61 12.93
CA GLY A 391 26.75 -13.05 12.99
C GLY A 391 28.19 -13.50 12.68
N LEU A 392 28.31 -14.71 12.14
CA LEU A 392 29.60 -15.26 11.71
C LEU A 392 29.91 -14.92 10.25
N ILE A 393 28.88 -14.88 9.40
CA ILE A 393 29.00 -14.61 7.96
C ILE A 393 27.99 -13.53 7.57
N GLY A 394 28.42 -12.51 6.85
CA GLY A 394 27.55 -11.47 6.32
C GLY A 394 28.20 -10.10 6.25
N ASP A 395 27.72 -9.26 5.36
CA ASP A 395 28.26 -7.94 5.08
C ASP A 395 27.45 -6.86 5.79
N GLY A 396 28.11 -5.78 6.20
CA GLY A 396 27.41 -4.59 6.67
C GLY A 396 26.64 -3.92 5.55
N GLY A 397 25.49 -3.34 5.88
CA GLY A 397 24.70 -2.57 4.92
C GLY A 397 25.35 -1.23 4.59
N ASP A 398 25.07 -0.68 3.42
CA ASP A 398 25.57 0.64 3.02
C ASP A 398 24.83 1.77 3.76
N GLY A 399 25.50 2.89 4.00
CA GLY A 399 24.87 4.11 4.49
C GLY A 399 24.12 4.87 3.39
N GLY A 400 23.07 5.57 3.78
CA GLY A 400 22.24 6.38 2.89
C GLY A 400 22.87 7.72 2.51
N ILE A 401 22.33 8.35 1.48
CA ILE A 401 22.77 9.62 0.93
C ILE A 401 22.18 10.79 1.75
N GLY A 402 22.97 11.84 1.98
CA GLY A 402 22.50 13.06 2.65
C GLY A 402 21.75 14.04 1.74
N ALA A 403 20.92 14.90 2.32
CA ALA A 403 20.03 15.80 1.58
C ALA A 403 20.75 16.87 0.74
N ALA A 404 20.30 16.99 -0.52
CA ALA A 404 20.64 18.10 -1.40
C ALA A 404 19.81 19.36 -1.09
N GLY A 405 20.41 20.54 -1.28
CA GLY A 405 19.77 21.85 -1.07
C GLY A 405 20.03 22.83 -2.20
N VAL A 406 19.32 23.97 -2.20
CA VAL A 406 19.47 25.03 -3.23
C VAL A 406 19.82 26.41 -2.64
N ASP A 407 20.03 26.49 -1.33
CA ASP A 407 20.27 27.76 -0.64
C ASP A 407 21.75 28.08 -0.41
N PHE A 408 22.08 29.37 -0.41
CA PHE A 408 23.44 29.89 -0.25
C PHE A 408 23.89 30.08 1.22
N ALA A 409 23.07 29.71 2.23
CA ALA A 409 23.40 29.93 3.64
C ALA A 409 23.49 28.67 4.54
N VAL A 410 23.17 27.46 4.05
CA VAL A 410 23.10 26.21 4.87
C VAL A 410 24.05 25.13 4.35
N VAL A 411 24.56 24.22 5.20
CA VAL A 411 25.37 23.05 4.77
C VAL A 411 24.43 21.90 4.39
N SER A 412 24.72 21.22 3.27
CA SER A 412 23.99 19.99 2.87
C SER A 412 24.14 18.85 3.86
N GLY A 413 23.21 17.89 3.80
CA GLY A 413 23.21 16.74 4.68
C GLY A 413 24.39 15.82 4.42
N ASP A 414 24.99 15.29 5.47
CA ASP A 414 26.05 14.30 5.38
C ASP A 414 25.50 12.94 4.96
N GLY A 415 26.32 12.14 4.29
CA GLY A 415 26.00 10.73 4.03
C GLY A 415 26.08 9.89 5.31
N GLY A 416 25.25 8.85 5.39
CA GLY A 416 25.22 7.90 6.48
C GLY A 416 26.42 6.96 6.47
N ASN A 417 26.78 6.39 7.62
CA ASN A 417 27.90 5.46 7.70
C ASN A 417 27.48 4.07 7.22
N GLY A 418 28.42 3.33 6.63
CA GLY A 418 28.25 1.91 6.35
C GLY A 418 28.29 1.08 7.64
N GLY A 419 27.51 0.01 7.67
CA GLY A 419 27.46 -0.95 8.75
C GLY A 419 28.68 -1.87 8.78
N ASN A 420 28.93 -2.50 9.93
CA ASN A 420 30.06 -3.41 10.08
C ASN A 420 29.73 -4.81 9.54
N GLY A 421 30.74 -5.49 9.01
CA GLY A 421 30.67 -6.89 8.60
C GLY A 421 30.65 -7.86 9.79
N ALA A 422 30.16 -9.07 9.52
CA ALA A 422 30.08 -10.17 10.48
C ALA A 422 31.44 -10.57 11.04
N PHE A 423 31.45 -11.18 12.22
CA PHE A 423 32.67 -11.41 12.99
C PHE A 423 33.76 -12.20 12.24
N LEU A 424 33.42 -13.26 11.52
CA LEU A 424 34.40 -14.15 10.88
C LEU A 424 34.62 -13.83 9.40
N PHE A 425 33.55 -13.81 8.61
CA PHE A 425 33.57 -13.45 7.19
C PHE A 425 32.56 -12.35 6.91
N GLY A 426 33.02 -11.15 6.61
CA GLY A 426 32.11 -10.04 6.36
C GLY A 426 32.83 -8.78 5.94
N ASN A 427 32.34 -8.16 4.87
CA ASN A 427 32.79 -6.85 4.45
C ASN A 427 32.06 -5.78 5.25
N GLY A 428 32.72 -4.64 5.49
CA GLY A 428 32.01 -3.45 5.93
C GLY A 428 31.21 -2.86 4.78
N GLY A 429 30.03 -2.31 5.08
CA GLY A 429 29.20 -1.60 4.11
C GLY A 429 29.82 -0.26 3.72
N ALA A 430 29.49 0.25 2.54
CA ALA A 430 29.98 1.54 2.08
C ALA A 430 29.31 2.69 2.85
N GLY A 431 30.03 3.80 3.03
CA GLY A 431 29.44 5.05 3.49
C GLY A 431 28.64 5.72 2.37
N GLY A 432 27.51 6.33 2.71
CA GLY A 432 26.68 7.06 1.77
C GLY A 432 27.30 8.39 1.36
N SER A 433 26.90 8.91 0.20
CA SER A 433 27.42 10.20 -0.27
C SER A 433 26.77 11.39 0.43
N GLY A 434 27.52 12.48 0.60
CA GLY A 434 26.97 13.75 1.07
C GLY A 434 26.08 14.44 0.03
N GLY A 435 25.15 15.28 0.50
CA GLY A 435 24.23 16.03 -0.34
C GLY A 435 24.89 17.22 -1.05
N SER A 436 24.37 17.58 -2.23
CA SER A 436 24.87 18.72 -3.01
C SER A 436 24.09 20.01 -2.71
N ASN A 437 24.76 21.18 -2.66
CA ASN A 437 24.11 22.46 -2.30
C ASN A 437 24.57 23.68 -3.14
N GLY A 438 23.82 24.77 -3.09
CA GLY A 438 24.26 26.11 -3.51
C GLY A 438 25.44 26.63 -2.68
N ALA A 439 25.41 26.43 -1.35
CA ALA A 439 26.42 26.89 -0.39
C ALA A 439 27.57 25.88 -0.16
N ALA A 440 27.44 25.02 0.85
CA ALA A 440 28.42 24.00 1.23
C ALA A 440 27.79 22.62 1.08
N ALA A 441 28.53 21.70 0.46
CA ALA A 441 28.09 20.33 0.30
C ALA A 441 28.27 19.53 1.59
N GLY A 442 27.49 18.47 1.74
CA GLY A 442 27.63 17.51 2.83
C GLY A 442 28.87 16.63 2.66
N ALA A 443 29.43 16.16 3.77
CA ALA A 443 30.49 15.19 3.79
C ALA A 443 29.97 13.80 3.40
N GLY A 444 30.85 12.97 2.86
CA GLY A 444 30.53 11.55 2.69
C GLY A 444 30.59 10.80 4.02
N GLY A 445 29.74 9.80 4.19
CA GLY A 445 29.71 8.92 5.35
C GLY A 445 30.91 7.97 5.40
N THR A 446 31.27 7.48 6.58
CA THR A 446 32.38 6.52 6.72
C THR A 446 31.97 5.12 6.29
N GLY A 447 32.90 4.37 5.70
CA GLY A 447 32.70 2.95 5.42
C GLY A 447 32.80 2.11 6.70
N GLY A 448 32.04 1.03 6.76
CA GLY A 448 31.98 0.12 7.89
C GLY A 448 33.23 -0.73 8.05
N THR A 449 33.48 -1.22 9.26
CA THR A 449 34.62 -2.12 9.51
C THR A 449 34.30 -3.54 9.07
N ALA A 450 35.31 -4.25 8.57
CA ALA A 450 35.18 -5.64 8.20
C ALA A 450 35.17 -6.57 9.43
N GLY A 451 34.79 -7.82 9.19
CA GLY A 451 35.08 -8.94 10.06
C GLY A 451 36.56 -9.29 10.13
N LEU A 452 36.85 -10.45 10.73
CA LEU A 452 38.21 -10.98 10.79
C LEU A 452 38.78 -11.20 9.38
N ILE A 453 37.96 -11.73 8.47
CA ILE A 453 38.27 -11.94 7.05
C ILE A 453 37.25 -11.14 6.23
N GLY A 454 37.71 -10.14 5.50
CA GLY A 454 36.85 -9.27 4.70
C GLY A 454 37.47 -7.88 4.52
N ASN A 455 36.88 -7.11 3.61
CA ASN A 455 37.34 -5.76 3.32
C ASN A 455 36.55 -4.73 4.14
N GLY A 456 37.21 -3.65 4.53
CA GLY A 456 36.49 -2.51 5.06
C GLY A 456 35.69 -1.82 3.95
N GLY A 457 34.54 -1.24 4.29
CA GLY A 457 33.68 -0.60 3.30
C GLY A 457 34.29 0.70 2.76
N ALA A 458 33.97 1.06 1.53
CA ALA A 458 34.39 2.35 0.97
C ALA A 458 33.76 3.51 1.74
N GLY A 459 34.46 4.63 1.88
CA GLY A 459 33.88 5.86 2.38
C GLY A 459 33.08 6.56 1.28
N GLY A 460 31.98 7.20 1.66
CA GLY A 460 31.11 7.90 0.72
C GLY A 460 31.77 9.14 0.11
N ALA A 461 31.38 9.50 -1.11
CA ALA A 461 31.84 10.74 -1.73
C ALA A 461 31.21 11.97 -1.03
N ALA A 462 31.93 13.09 -1.02
CA ALA A 462 31.34 14.37 -0.64
C ALA A 462 30.32 14.81 -1.71
N GLY A 463 29.32 15.57 -1.29
CA GLY A 463 28.42 16.24 -2.23
C GLY A 463 29.12 17.35 -3.01
N THR A 464 28.43 17.99 -3.95
CA THR A 464 28.99 19.09 -4.76
C THR A 464 28.41 20.44 -4.36
N SER A 465 29.21 21.51 -4.41
CA SER A 465 28.72 22.87 -4.09
C SER A 465 28.88 23.87 -5.24
N LEU A 466 27.84 24.67 -5.49
CA LEU A 466 27.88 25.72 -6.51
C LEU A 466 28.81 26.88 -6.13
N ALA A 467 28.91 27.19 -4.83
CA ALA A 467 29.86 28.17 -4.30
C ALA A 467 31.32 27.68 -4.26
N GLY A 468 31.58 26.42 -4.62
CA GLY A 468 32.93 25.84 -4.64
C GLY A 468 33.54 25.66 -3.24
N ILE A 469 32.71 25.56 -2.20
CA ILE A 469 33.14 25.28 -0.83
C ILE A 469 33.65 23.83 -0.76
N PRO A 470 34.87 23.59 -0.25
CA PRO A 470 35.44 22.25 -0.07
C PRO A 470 34.56 21.36 0.82
N ALA A 471 34.33 20.12 0.39
CA ALA A 471 33.68 19.09 1.20
C ALA A 471 34.49 17.80 1.21
N THR A 472 34.53 17.13 2.37
CA THR A 472 35.38 15.96 2.61
C THR A 472 34.68 14.67 2.24
N GLY A 473 35.36 13.80 1.50
CA GLY A 473 34.89 12.43 1.37
C GLY A 473 34.99 11.67 2.69
N GLY A 474 34.12 10.69 2.89
CA GLY A 474 34.12 9.85 4.08
C GLY A 474 35.31 8.91 4.14
N ALA A 475 35.76 8.57 5.34
CA ALA A 475 36.85 7.61 5.51
C ALA A 475 36.40 6.20 5.11
N GLY A 476 37.28 5.43 4.48
CA GLY A 476 37.06 4.00 4.27
C GLY A 476 37.18 3.23 5.58
N GLY A 477 36.39 2.18 5.70
CA GLY A 477 36.41 1.27 6.84
C GLY A 477 37.66 0.40 6.86
N SER A 478 38.03 -0.10 8.04
CA SER A 478 39.24 -0.92 8.19
C SER A 478 38.93 -2.41 8.12
N ALA A 479 39.85 -3.19 7.53
CA ALA A 479 39.90 -4.63 7.70
C ALA A 479 40.58 -5.00 9.02
N GLN A 480 40.29 -6.18 9.57
CA GLN A 480 40.87 -6.61 10.86
C GLN A 480 42.10 -7.51 10.71
N LEU A 481 41.95 -8.76 10.24
CA LEU A 481 43.08 -9.70 10.14
C LEU A 481 43.50 -9.96 8.69
N ILE A 482 42.56 -10.29 7.81
CA ILE A 482 42.79 -10.58 6.40
C ILE A 482 41.81 -9.76 5.56
N GLY A 483 42.31 -9.08 4.52
CA GLY A 483 41.55 -8.22 3.62
C GLY A 483 42.08 -6.78 3.59
N ASP A 484 41.52 -6.00 2.67
CA ASP A 484 41.93 -4.63 2.42
C ASP A 484 41.05 -3.62 3.18
N GLY A 485 41.63 -2.49 3.54
CA GLY A 485 40.84 -1.36 4.01
C GLY A 485 40.08 -0.73 2.85
N GLY A 486 38.89 -0.20 3.12
CA GLY A 486 38.08 0.45 2.11
C GLY A 486 38.72 1.72 1.57
N ALA A 487 38.41 2.04 0.32
CA ALA A 487 38.84 3.31 -0.26
C ALA A 487 38.21 4.49 0.49
N GLY A 488 38.96 5.57 0.71
CA GLY A 488 38.37 6.80 1.20
C GLY A 488 37.59 7.49 0.08
N GLY A 489 36.41 8.01 0.40
CA GLY A 489 35.55 8.66 -0.57
C GLY A 489 36.17 9.92 -1.16
N LEU A 490 35.73 10.29 -2.36
CA LEU A 490 36.26 11.47 -3.05
C LEU A 490 35.74 12.76 -2.41
N GLY A 491 36.64 13.72 -2.17
CA GLY A 491 36.27 15.09 -1.82
C GLY A 491 35.91 15.91 -3.06
N THR A 492 35.25 17.05 -2.86
CA THR A 492 34.85 17.97 -3.94
C THR A 492 35.32 19.39 -3.65
N SER A 493 35.41 20.23 -4.69
CA SER A 493 35.76 21.66 -4.57
C SER A 493 37.10 21.95 -3.88
N GLY A 494 38.07 21.03 -3.99
CA GLY A 494 39.36 21.12 -3.30
C GLY A 494 39.36 20.58 -1.87
N GLY A 495 38.26 19.96 -1.43
CA GLY A 495 38.19 19.19 -0.19
C GLY A 495 39.00 17.91 -0.28
N PRO A 496 39.60 17.44 0.82
CA PRO A 496 40.38 16.21 0.83
C PRO A 496 39.46 14.99 0.64
N ASN A 497 40.00 13.99 -0.07
CA ASN A 497 39.43 12.65 -0.05
C ASN A 497 39.48 12.10 1.38
N GLY A 498 38.57 11.20 1.69
CA GLY A 498 38.61 10.45 2.93
C GLY A 498 39.89 9.62 3.05
N ALA A 499 40.27 9.30 4.28
CA ALA A 499 41.37 8.37 4.50
C ALA A 499 40.97 6.97 4.03
N THR A 500 41.85 6.28 3.31
CA THR A 500 41.72 4.83 3.09
C THR A 500 41.79 4.10 4.43
N GLY A 501 40.92 3.12 4.60
CA GLY A 501 40.93 2.25 5.77
C GLY A 501 42.22 1.46 5.92
N GLN A 502 42.44 0.94 7.13
CA GLN A 502 43.61 0.11 7.38
C GLN A 502 43.42 -1.28 6.77
N ARG A 503 44.47 -1.81 6.13
CA ARG A 503 44.54 -3.22 5.74
C ARG A 503 44.66 -4.12 6.96
N GLY A 504 44.28 -5.39 6.80
CA GLY A 504 44.42 -6.41 7.84
C GLY A 504 45.86 -6.57 8.35
N LEU A 505 45.97 -7.06 9.58
CA LEU A 505 47.24 -7.20 10.31
C LEU A 505 48.26 -8.14 9.64
N LEU A 506 47.83 -9.06 8.78
CA LEU A 506 48.73 -9.99 8.07
C LEU A 506 49.33 -9.33 6.81
N LEU A 507 50.66 -9.19 6.77
CA LEU A 507 51.39 -8.46 5.71
C LEU A 507 51.41 -9.18 4.36
N GLY A 508 50.91 -8.48 3.32
CA GLY A 508 50.73 -8.98 1.95
C GLY A 508 49.43 -9.76 1.90
N ASP A 509 48.43 -9.26 1.17
CA ASP A 509 47.13 -9.92 1.19
C ASP A 509 47.31 -11.32 0.60
N PRO A 510 47.12 -12.41 1.37
CA PRO A 510 47.12 -13.76 0.79
C PRO A 510 46.15 -13.85 -0.39
N LEU A 511 45.13 -12.97 -0.41
CA LEU A 511 44.21 -12.80 -1.52
C LEU A 511 44.87 -12.34 -2.81
N ASP A 512 45.96 -11.56 -2.81
CA ASP A 512 46.68 -11.21 -4.06
C ASP A 512 47.22 -12.46 -4.77
N VAL A 513 47.78 -13.39 -4.01
CA VAL A 513 48.28 -14.68 -4.55
C VAL A 513 47.12 -15.57 -5.00
N VAL A 514 46.02 -15.57 -4.26
CA VAL A 514 44.80 -16.34 -4.56
C VAL A 514 44.06 -15.77 -5.77
N ASN A 515 44.06 -14.44 -5.94
CA ASN A 515 43.36 -13.71 -6.99
C ASN A 515 44.15 -13.60 -8.27
N ALA A 516 45.50 -13.59 -8.22
CA ALA A 516 46.34 -13.41 -9.39
C ALA A 516 46.01 -14.37 -10.55
N PRO A 517 45.74 -15.68 -10.35
CA PRO A 517 45.38 -16.58 -11.43
C PRO A 517 44.04 -16.21 -12.09
N THR A 518 43.01 -15.91 -11.30
CA THR A 518 41.68 -15.53 -11.79
C THR A 518 41.65 -14.12 -12.39
N GLN A 519 42.39 -13.18 -11.81
CA GLN A 519 42.49 -11.81 -12.31
C GLN A 519 43.23 -11.79 -13.66
N ALA A 520 44.25 -12.64 -13.84
CA ALA A 520 44.93 -12.81 -15.12
C ALA A 520 44.10 -13.55 -16.18
N LEU A 521 43.28 -14.55 -15.77
CA LEU A 521 42.53 -15.39 -16.71
C LEU A 521 41.16 -14.81 -17.09
N LEU A 522 40.48 -14.16 -16.16
CA LEU A 522 39.08 -13.75 -16.25
C LEU A 522 38.88 -12.25 -16.03
N GLY A 523 39.95 -11.50 -15.76
CA GLY A 523 39.88 -10.05 -15.51
C GLY A 523 39.16 -9.68 -14.22
N ARG A 524 38.90 -10.66 -13.34
CA ARG A 524 38.18 -10.50 -12.07
C ARG A 524 38.90 -11.26 -10.95
N PRO A 525 38.93 -10.73 -9.73
CA PRO A 525 39.48 -11.48 -8.60
C PRO A 525 38.63 -12.72 -8.29
N LEU A 526 39.20 -13.70 -7.59
CA LEU A 526 38.43 -14.82 -7.04
C LEU A 526 37.65 -14.35 -5.80
N ILE A 527 38.28 -13.52 -4.98
CA ILE A 527 37.77 -12.96 -3.73
C ILE A 527 38.10 -11.46 -3.68
N GLY A 528 37.13 -10.60 -3.44
CA GLY A 528 37.31 -9.15 -3.28
C GLY A 528 36.32 -8.32 -4.09
N ASP A 529 36.10 -7.07 -3.68
CA ASP A 529 35.03 -6.25 -4.24
C ASP A 529 35.41 -5.62 -5.58
N GLY A 530 34.39 -5.18 -6.32
CA GLY A 530 34.54 -4.45 -7.56
C GLY A 530 35.00 -3.02 -7.30
N ALA A 531 35.85 -2.49 -8.17
CA ALA A 531 36.27 -1.09 -8.07
C ALA A 531 35.11 -0.13 -8.41
N ASP A 532 34.97 0.95 -7.66
CA ASP A 532 33.97 1.97 -7.99
C ASP A 532 34.24 2.62 -9.36
N GLY A 533 33.16 2.99 -10.02
CA GLY A 533 33.16 3.65 -11.32
C GLY A 533 33.68 5.08 -11.21
N ALA A 534 34.50 5.49 -12.17
CA ALA A 534 34.78 6.90 -12.43
C ALA A 534 33.46 7.63 -12.83
N PRO A 535 33.39 8.96 -12.79
CA PRO A 535 32.15 9.68 -13.09
C PRO A 535 31.45 9.20 -14.38
N GLY A 536 30.17 8.82 -14.26
CA GLY A 536 29.33 8.27 -15.33
C GLY A 536 29.70 6.87 -15.83
N GLN A 537 30.71 6.22 -15.25
CA GLN A 537 31.18 4.89 -15.63
C GLN A 537 30.65 3.81 -14.69
N PRO A 538 30.43 2.58 -15.19
CA PRO A 538 29.96 1.51 -14.36
C PRO A 538 30.99 1.08 -13.31
N GLY A 539 30.51 0.60 -12.18
CA GLY A 539 31.33 -0.08 -11.19
C GLY A 539 31.85 -1.42 -11.71
N GLY A 540 33.05 -1.78 -11.28
CA GLY A 540 33.68 -3.06 -11.56
C GLY A 540 32.91 -4.20 -10.93
N ALA A 541 33.00 -5.40 -11.51
CA ALA A 541 32.36 -6.57 -10.95
C ALA A 541 33.16 -7.13 -9.77
N GLY A 542 32.47 -7.63 -8.76
CA GLY A 542 33.07 -8.28 -7.59
C GLY A 542 33.79 -9.59 -7.92
N GLY A 543 34.41 -10.18 -6.91
CA GLY A 543 35.13 -11.44 -7.00
C GLY A 543 34.22 -12.60 -7.38
N LEU A 544 34.77 -13.59 -8.10
CA LEU A 544 33.97 -14.70 -8.63
C LEU A 544 33.33 -15.58 -7.55
N LEU A 545 34.00 -15.75 -6.40
CA LEU A 545 33.53 -16.58 -5.30
C LEU A 545 32.94 -15.75 -4.16
N TYR A 546 33.60 -14.65 -3.79
CA TYR A 546 33.15 -13.75 -2.74
C TYR A 546 33.55 -12.31 -3.09
N GLY A 547 32.61 -11.36 -3.00
CA GLY A 547 32.90 -9.95 -3.20
C GLY A 547 31.75 -9.20 -3.88
N ASN A 548 31.54 -7.99 -3.41
CA ASN A 548 30.48 -7.09 -3.82
C ASN A 548 30.83 -6.43 -5.16
N GLY A 549 29.81 -6.00 -5.90
CA GLY A 549 30.02 -5.15 -7.06
C GLY A 549 30.43 -3.73 -6.65
N GLY A 550 31.30 -3.10 -7.43
CA GLY A 550 31.67 -1.70 -7.22
C GLY A 550 30.51 -0.77 -7.54
N HIS A 551 30.46 0.40 -6.91
CA HIS A 551 29.41 1.38 -7.18
C HIS A 551 29.59 2.02 -8.56
N GLY A 552 28.50 2.39 -9.21
CA GLY A 552 28.52 3.19 -10.42
C GLY A 552 28.93 4.64 -10.13
N GLY A 553 29.77 5.21 -10.97
CA GLY A 553 30.24 6.58 -10.76
C GLY A 553 29.16 7.62 -11.06
N ASN A 554 29.07 8.65 -10.22
CA ASN A 554 28.13 9.76 -10.42
C ASN A 554 28.38 10.48 -11.76
N GLY A 555 27.33 10.79 -12.50
CA GLY A 555 27.41 11.51 -13.76
C GLY A 555 27.95 12.92 -13.60
N LEU A 556 28.83 13.35 -14.52
CA LEU A 556 29.16 14.77 -14.70
C LEU A 556 27.96 15.51 -15.35
N LEU A 557 28.03 16.84 -15.49
CA LEU A 557 26.97 17.64 -16.11
C LEU A 557 26.38 16.99 -17.37
N GLY A 558 25.08 16.70 -17.33
CA GLY A 558 24.28 16.06 -18.37
C GLY A 558 24.58 14.57 -18.65
N GLN A 559 25.49 13.95 -17.92
CA GLN A 559 25.82 12.53 -18.07
C GLN A 559 24.97 11.66 -17.14
N PRO A 560 24.52 10.47 -17.57
CA PRO A 560 23.89 9.53 -16.67
C PRO A 560 24.87 9.03 -15.61
N GLY A 561 24.34 8.57 -14.49
CA GLY A 561 25.10 7.82 -13.52
C GLY A 561 25.53 6.47 -14.09
N GLY A 562 26.71 6.01 -13.70
CA GLY A 562 27.19 4.67 -14.06
C GLY A 562 26.36 3.58 -13.41
N ALA A 563 26.23 2.42 -14.05
CA ALA A 563 25.58 1.27 -13.42
C ALA A 563 26.46 0.67 -12.31
N GLY A 564 25.86 0.12 -11.28
CA GLY A 564 26.58 -0.67 -10.29
C GLY A 564 27.12 -1.97 -10.88
N GLY A 565 28.24 -2.44 -10.32
CA GLY A 565 28.88 -3.69 -10.69
C GLY A 565 28.11 -4.91 -10.18
N ALA A 566 28.21 -6.04 -10.88
CA ALA A 566 27.62 -7.29 -10.40
C ALA A 566 28.55 -8.01 -9.41
N ALA A 567 27.97 -8.67 -8.41
CA ALA A 567 28.69 -9.61 -7.55
C ALA A 567 29.01 -10.94 -8.27
N GLY A 568 29.71 -11.85 -7.58
CA GLY A 568 30.01 -13.21 -8.04
C GLY A 568 29.08 -14.29 -7.49
N LEU A 569 29.63 -15.30 -6.81
CA LEU A 569 28.84 -16.34 -6.17
C LEU A 569 28.20 -15.85 -4.85
N ILE A 570 28.96 -15.14 -4.03
CA ILE A 570 28.51 -14.54 -2.77
C ILE A 570 28.90 -13.06 -2.77
N GLY A 571 27.94 -12.17 -2.48
CA GLY A 571 28.15 -10.73 -2.39
C GLY A 571 27.02 -9.91 -3.00
N ASN A 572 26.93 -8.65 -2.63
CA ASN A 572 25.90 -7.71 -3.05
C ASN A 572 26.28 -6.98 -4.34
N GLY A 573 25.29 -6.63 -5.15
CA GLY A 573 25.47 -5.78 -6.31
C GLY A 573 25.83 -4.36 -5.89
N GLY A 574 26.65 -3.67 -6.68
CA GLY A 574 26.99 -2.28 -6.42
C GLY A 574 25.82 -1.35 -6.68
N ASN A 575 25.74 -0.24 -5.97
CA ASN A 575 24.72 0.80 -6.22
C ASN A 575 24.99 1.53 -7.54
N GLY A 576 23.93 1.98 -8.20
CA GLY A 576 24.00 2.84 -9.38
C GLY A 576 24.37 4.28 -9.02
N GLY A 577 25.15 4.94 -9.88
CA GLY A 577 25.57 6.31 -9.70
C GLY A 577 24.43 7.30 -9.90
N ILE A 578 24.54 8.48 -9.28
CA ILE A 578 23.59 9.57 -9.45
C ILE A 578 23.73 10.18 -10.86
N GLY A 579 22.62 10.51 -11.50
CA GLY A 579 22.59 11.25 -12.75
C GLY A 579 23.12 12.67 -12.61
N GLY A 580 23.91 13.11 -13.58
CA GLY A 580 24.51 14.45 -13.57
C GLY A 580 23.50 15.57 -13.79
N LEU A 581 23.80 16.75 -13.25
CA LEU A 581 22.97 17.94 -13.36
C LEU A 581 22.72 18.33 -14.82
N GLY A 582 21.48 18.72 -15.15
CA GLY A 582 21.12 19.36 -16.41
C GLY A 582 21.35 20.87 -16.35
N SER A 583 21.87 21.44 -17.44
CA SER A 583 22.13 22.89 -17.54
C SER A 583 21.37 23.59 -18.66
N ASP A 584 20.99 22.87 -19.71
CA ASP A 584 20.28 23.40 -20.88
C ASP A 584 19.68 22.28 -21.75
N ALA A 585 18.99 22.65 -22.83
CA ALA A 585 18.39 21.68 -23.77
C ALA A 585 19.41 20.74 -24.43
N ALA A 586 20.67 21.18 -24.53
CA ALA A 586 21.75 20.41 -25.16
C ALA A 586 22.43 19.46 -24.16
N ASN A 587 22.36 19.75 -22.87
CA ASN A 587 22.85 18.95 -21.75
C ASN A 587 21.69 18.73 -20.75
N PRO A 588 20.70 17.90 -21.12
CA PRO A 588 19.60 17.55 -20.23
C PRO A 588 20.13 16.77 -19.02
N PRO A 589 19.41 16.75 -17.87
CA PRO A 589 19.82 15.97 -16.72
C PRO A 589 20.02 14.50 -17.08
N GLY A 590 21.06 13.88 -16.55
CA GLY A 590 21.37 12.47 -16.80
C GLY A 590 20.48 11.55 -15.97
N ALA A 591 20.11 10.37 -16.49
CA ALA A 591 19.40 9.37 -15.69
C ALA A 591 20.28 8.79 -14.58
N GLY A 592 19.65 8.27 -13.52
CA GLY A 592 20.34 7.48 -12.52
C GLY A 592 20.85 6.16 -13.10
N GLY A 593 22.00 5.69 -12.62
CA GLY A 593 22.55 4.40 -13.00
C GLY A 593 21.75 3.24 -12.41
N ALA A 594 21.63 2.12 -13.12
CA ALA A 594 21.00 0.94 -12.54
C ALA A 594 21.87 0.32 -11.43
N GLY A 595 21.24 -0.29 -10.44
CA GLY A 595 21.94 -1.13 -9.47
C GLY A 595 22.50 -2.40 -10.12
N GLY A 596 23.62 -2.88 -9.58
CA GLY A 596 24.26 -4.13 -9.99
C GLY A 596 23.52 -5.35 -9.43
N SER A 597 23.70 -6.51 -10.05
CA SER A 597 23.07 -7.73 -9.57
C SER A 597 23.81 -8.35 -8.38
N GLY A 598 23.06 -8.91 -7.43
CA GLY A 598 23.60 -9.70 -6.32
C GLY A 598 24.19 -11.05 -6.73
N GLY A 599 24.80 -11.74 -5.77
CA GLY A 599 25.51 -12.99 -5.97
C GLY A 599 24.61 -14.17 -6.36
N TRP A 600 25.16 -15.17 -7.05
CA TRP A 600 24.38 -16.32 -7.54
C TRP A 600 23.92 -17.29 -6.44
N LEU A 601 24.67 -17.40 -5.34
CA LEU A 601 24.27 -18.19 -4.18
C LEU A 601 23.63 -17.27 -3.12
N LEU A 602 24.33 -16.23 -2.71
CA LEU A 602 23.87 -15.29 -1.69
C LEU A 602 24.25 -13.86 -2.08
N GLY A 603 23.29 -12.95 -2.08
CA GLY A 603 23.56 -11.51 -2.16
C GLY A 603 22.44 -10.70 -2.80
N ASN A 604 22.30 -9.48 -2.32
CA ASN A 604 21.27 -8.52 -2.72
C ASN A 604 21.67 -7.80 -4.01
N GLY A 605 20.69 -7.34 -4.78
CA GLY A 605 20.93 -6.36 -5.83
C GLY A 605 21.26 -4.99 -5.25
N GLY A 606 22.09 -4.24 -5.94
CA GLY A 606 22.41 -2.87 -5.55
C GLY A 606 21.27 -1.91 -5.87
N ASN A 607 21.25 -0.75 -5.25
CA ASN A 607 20.19 0.24 -5.45
C ASN A 607 20.36 0.98 -6.78
N GLY A 608 19.25 1.44 -7.35
CA GLY A 608 19.26 2.37 -8.47
C GLY A 608 19.71 3.77 -8.05
N GLY A 609 20.49 4.42 -8.89
CA GLY A 609 20.92 5.79 -8.70
C GLY A 609 19.79 6.79 -8.94
N ILE A 610 19.89 7.97 -8.36
CA ILE A 610 18.88 9.03 -8.52
C ILE A 610 19.03 9.70 -9.89
N GLY A 611 17.93 10.10 -10.52
CA GLY A 611 17.93 10.93 -11.72
C GLY A 611 18.52 12.33 -11.48
N GLY A 612 19.26 12.86 -12.44
CA GLY A 612 19.90 14.18 -12.34
C GLY A 612 18.90 15.32 -12.23
N LEU A 613 19.32 16.41 -11.57
CA LEU A 613 18.47 17.59 -11.38
C LEU A 613 18.66 18.59 -12.53
N ASP A 614 17.60 19.23 -13.02
CA ASP A 614 17.64 20.26 -14.08
C ASP A 614 17.47 21.67 -13.49
N ASN A 615 18.17 22.66 -14.03
CA ASN A 615 18.07 24.04 -13.58
C ASN A 615 17.14 24.95 -14.44
N ASN A 616 16.68 24.60 -15.65
CA ASN A 616 15.89 25.57 -16.44
C ASN A 616 14.98 25.03 -17.56
N LEU A 617 14.93 23.73 -17.86
CA LEU A 617 14.08 23.17 -18.93
C LEU A 617 13.28 21.94 -18.47
N PRO A 618 12.31 21.43 -19.27
CA PRO A 618 11.51 20.25 -18.93
C PRO A 618 12.30 18.93 -19.14
N GLY A 619 13.59 18.89 -18.81
CA GLY A 619 14.38 17.67 -18.86
C GLY A 619 13.92 16.68 -17.79
N ARG A 620 13.68 15.42 -18.18
CA ARG A 620 13.25 14.35 -17.28
C ARG A 620 14.33 13.29 -17.19
N ALA A 621 15.04 13.24 -16.07
CA ALA A 621 15.94 12.14 -15.78
C ALA A 621 15.21 11.06 -14.99
N ALA A 622 15.16 9.83 -15.49
CA ALA A 622 14.61 8.72 -14.72
C ALA A 622 15.57 8.34 -13.58
N GLY A 623 15.00 7.82 -12.50
CA GLY A 623 15.77 7.05 -11.53
C GLY A 623 16.26 5.74 -12.15
N GLY A 624 17.41 5.26 -11.69
CA GLY A 624 17.94 3.97 -12.09
C GLY A 624 17.11 2.83 -11.52
N ALA A 625 16.98 1.72 -12.23
CA ALA A 625 16.33 0.54 -11.66
C ALA A 625 17.20 -0.08 -10.56
N GLY A 626 16.56 -0.67 -9.56
CA GLY A 626 17.21 -1.53 -8.60
C GLY A 626 17.79 -2.78 -9.26
N GLY A 627 18.93 -3.23 -8.75
CA GLY A 627 19.59 -4.45 -9.19
C GLY A 627 18.82 -5.69 -8.75
N ALA A 628 18.87 -6.77 -9.52
CA ALA A 628 18.24 -8.03 -9.12
C ALA A 628 19.17 -8.88 -8.24
N ALA A 629 18.62 -9.54 -7.23
CA ALA A 629 19.25 -10.71 -6.64
C ALA A 629 19.04 -11.90 -7.58
N VAL A 630 20.01 -12.16 -8.45
CA VAL A 630 19.89 -13.22 -9.49
C VAL A 630 20.07 -14.64 -8.94
N GLY A 631 20.47 -14.76 -7.68
CA GLY A 631 20.83 -16.02 -7.03
C GLY A 631 19.73 -16.74 -6.25
N TRP A 632 20.12 -17.69 -5.42
CA TRP A 632 19.19 -18.47 -4.58
C TRP A 632 18.64 -17.65 -3.41
N PHE A 633 19.49 -16.84 -2.78
CA PHE A 633 19.17 -16.03 -1.62
C PHE A 633 19.58 -14.57 -1.85
N GLY A 634 18.70 -13.61 -1.61
CA GLY A 634 19.01 -12.17 -1.67
C GLY A 634 17.84 -11.32 -2.13
N HIS A 635 17.88 -10.01 -1.84
CA HIS A 635 16.80 -9.07 -2.16
C HIS A 635 17.06 -8.31 -3.47
N GLY A 636 16.00 -7.87 -4.12
CA GLY A 636 16.13 -6.84 -5.14
C GLY A 636 16.57 -5.52 -4.50
N GLY A 637 17.45 -4.78 -5.15
CA GLY A 637 17.79 -3.43 -4.71
C GLY A 637 16.63 -2.47 -4.95
N ALA A 638 16.55 -1.40 -4.18
CA ALA A 638 15.54 -0.37 -4.37
C ALA A 638 15.77 0.39 -5.69
N GLY A 639 14.67 0.84 -6.32
CA GLY A 639 14.69 1.75 -7.44
C GLY A 639 15.14 3.15 -7.02
N GLY A 640 15.95 3.78 -7.87
CA GLY A 640 16.38 5.16 -7.67
C GLY A 640 15.22 6.12 -7.89
N ALA A 641 15.21 7.23 -7.17
CA ALA A 641 14.23 8.28 -7.40
C ALA A 641 14.47 9.01 -8.75
N GLY A 642 13.41 9.56 -9.32
CA GLY A 642 13.48 10.40 -10.53
C GLY A 642 14.39 11.63 -10.37
N GLY A 643 14.62 12.37 -11.45
CA GLY A 643 15.25 13.68 -11.42
C GLY A 643 14.21 14.79 -11.28
N ALA A 644 14.59 15.92 -10.67
CA ALA A 644 13.72 17.07 -10.42
C ALA A 644 14.22 18.35 -11.10
N SER A 645 13.33 19.30 -11.38
CA SER A 645 13.72 20.65 -11.80
C SER A 645 13.79 21.63 -10.62
N LEU A 646 14.91 22.35 -10.48
CA LEU A 646 15.14 23.36 -9.43
C LEU A 646 14.35 24.66 -9.64
N ARG A 647 13.78 24.91 -10.82
CA ARG A 647 13.09 26.17 -11.17
C ARG A 647 11.80 26.00 -11.98
N SER A 648 11.51 24.82 -12.53
CA SER A 648 10.34 24.57 -13.36
C SER A 648 9.35 23.62 -12.68
N LEU A 649 8.07 24.00 -12.65
CA LEU A 649 6.98 23.25 -12.04
C LEU A 649 6.44 22.10 -12.93
N ILE A 650 7.12 21.71 -14.01
CA ILE A 650 6.55 20.87 -15.10
C ILE A 650 7.48 19.72 -15.55
N GLY A 651 8.69 19.58 -14.98
CA GLY A 651 9.71 18.67 -15.49
C GLY A 651 10.40 17.83 -14.42
N GLY A 652 9.82 16.68 -14.09
CA GLY A 652 10.45 15.64 -13.29
C GLY A 652 10.38 14.27 -13.99
N GLY A 653 11.33 13.40 -13.67
CA GLY A 653 11.42 12.07 -14.26
C GLY A 653 10.81 10.96 -13.40
N PRO A 654 10.50 9.81 -14.02
CA PRO A 654 9.91 8.68 -13.32
C PRO A 654 10.88 8.07 -12.32
N GLY A 655 10.32 7.49 -11.27
CA GLY A 655 11.08 6.63 -10.37
C GLY A 655 11.54 5.36 -11.08
N GLY A 656 12.69 4.82 -10.68
CA GLY A 656 13.19 3.55 -11.15
C GLY A 656 12.42 2.39 -10.52
N ALA A 657 12.22 1.30 -11.26
CA ALA A 657 11.61 0.11 -10.69
C ALA A 657 12.51 -0.56 -9.64
N GLY A 658 11.91 -1.20 -8.66
CA GLY A 658 12.61 -2.06 -7.72
C GLY A 658 13.18 -3.32 -8.39
N GLY A 659 14.25 -3.84 -7.82
CA GLY A 659 14.90 -5.07 -8.27
C GLY A 659 14.10 -6.32 -7.92
N VAL A 660 14.30 -7.40 -8.65
CA VAL A 660 13.66 -8.69 -8.35
C VAL A 660 14.43 -9.44 -7.26
N GLY A 661 13.72 -10.06 -6.32
CA GLY A 661 14.28 -10.91 -5.29
C GLY A 661 14.85 -12.25 -5.80
N GLY A 662 15.60 -12.92 -4.93
CA GLY A 662 16.25 -14.21 -5.15
C GLY A 662 15.27 -15.33 -5.49
N LEU A 663 15.78 -16.38 -6.15
CA LEU A 663 15.01 -17.52 -6.65
C LEU A 663 14.29 -18.32 -5.56
N LEU A 664 14.94 -18.55 -4.41
CA LEU A 664 14.41 -19.38 -3.33
C LEU A 664 13.91 -18.53 -2.17
N PHE A 665 14.73 -17.57 -1.70
CA PHE A 665 14.34 -16.58 -0.70
C PHE A 665 14.81 -15.19 -1.11
N GLY A 666 13.91 -14.20 -1.07
CA GLY A 666 14.25 -12.81 -1.32
C GLY A 666 13.04 -11.96 -1.65
N ASN A 667 12.99 -10.77 -1.06
CA ASN A 667 11.97 -9.77 -1.40
C ASN A 667 12.35 -9.05 -2.69
N GLY A 668 11.36 -8.55 -3.41
CA GLY A 668 11.61 -7.50 -4.39
C GLY A 668 11.98 -6.20 -3.70
N GLY A 669 12.77 -5.38 -4.38
CA GLY A 669 13.13 -4.06 -3.89
C GLY A 669 12.00 -3.06 -4.13
N ASP A 670 11.98 -1.98 -3.35
CA ASP A 670 10.96 -0.95 -3.51
C ASP A 670 11.16 -0.12 -4.78
N GLY A 671 10.07 0.39 -5.34
CA GLY A 671 10.08 1.31 -6.46
C GLY A 671 10.49 2.71 -6.04
N GLY A 672 11.33 3.35 -6.85
CA GLY A 672 11.76 4.73 -6.62
C GLY A 672 10.62 5.72 -6.77
N SER A 673 10.67 6.84 -6.07
CA SER A 673 9.68 7.91 -6.22
C SER A 673 9.91 8.75 -7.48
N ALA A 674 8.83 9.26 -8.08
CA ALA A 674 8.91 10.29 -9.10
C ALA A 674 8.98 11.67 -8.44
N PHE A 675 9.88 12.54 -8.93
CA PHE A 675 9.87 13.95 -8.57
C PHE A 675 8.88 14.71 -9.48
N ALA A 676 8.18 15.71 -8.90
CA ALA A 676 7.25 16.68 -9.51
C ALA A 676 7.10 16.69 -11.06
N GLY A 677 5.88 16.46 -11.59
CA GLY A 677 5.56 16.53 -13.03
C GLY A 677 4.86 15.27 -13.57
N GLN A 678 4.71 15.12 -14.90
CA GLN A 678 3.95 14.01 -15.55
C GLN A 678 4.67 12.65 -15.51
N SER A 679 5.19 12.20 -14.38
CA SER A 679 5.94 10.94 -14.27
C SER A 679 5.45 10.08 -13.11
N SER A 680 5.34 8.77 -13.33
CA SER A 680 4.90 7.80 -12.33
C SER A 680 5.99 7.45 -11.34
N GLY A 681 5.58 7.04 -10.14
CA GLY A 681 6.46 6.27 -9.27
C GLY A 681 6.93 5.00 -9.98
N GLY A 682 8.09 4.49 -9.57
CA GLY A 682 8.60 3.20 -10.03
C GLY A 682 7.79 2.07 -9.40
N ASP A 683 7.57 0.99 -10.14
CA ASP A 683 6.92 -0.20 -9.58
C ASP A 683 7.88 -0.89 -8.59
N GLY A 684 7.31 -1.51 -7.56
CA GLY A 684 8.03 -2.41 -6.68
C GLY A 684 8.45 -3.69 -7.42
N GLY A 685 9.57 -4.26 -7.01
CA GLY A 685 10.10 -5.49 -7.58
C GLY A 685 9.33 -6.72 -7.10
N ASP A 686 9.33 -7.78 -7.91
CA ASP A 686 8.71 -9.05 -7.52
C ASP A 686 9.63 -9.89 -6.64
N ALA A 687 9.04 -10.66 -5.72
CA ALA A 687 9.66 -11.86 -5.17
C ALA A 687 9.39 -13.08 -6.07
N ARG A 688 10.17 -14.16 -5.91
CA ARG A 688 10.07 -15.35 -6.78
C ARG A 688 9.38 -16.55 -6.16
N LEU A 689 10.01 -17.22 -5.19
CA LEU A 689 9.42 -18.41 -4.56
C LEU A 689 8.97 -18.13 -3.13
N ILE A 690 9.85 -17.56 -2.30
CA ILE A 690 9.56 -17.14 -0.94
C ILE A 690 10.06 -15.70 -0.74
N GLY A 691 9.18 -14.77 -0.38
CA GLY A 691 9.53 -13.37 -0.15
C GLY A 691 8.41 -12.43 -0.56
N HIS A 692 8.49 -11.17 -0.14
CA HIS A 692 7.48 -10.15 -0.40
C HIS A 692 7.75 -9.38 -1.70
N GLY A 693 6.70 -8.89 -2.32
CA GLY A 693 6.85 -7.86 -3.34
C GLY A 693 7.32 -6.55 -2.71
N GLY A 694 8.16 -5.80 -3.42
CA GLY A 694 8.54 -4.45 -3.01
C GLY A 694 7.37 -3.48 -3.15
N ASN A 695 7.37 -2.41 -2.38
CA ASN A 695 6.37 -1.36 -2.46
C ASN A 695 6.55 -0.52 -3.73
N GLY A 696 5.45 0.04 -4.24
CA GLY A 696 5.47 0.98 -5.34
C GLY A 696 5.88 2.39 -4.88
N GLY A 697 6.60 3.10 -5.74
CA GLY A 697 7.11 4.44 -5.46
C GLY A 697 6.02 5.51 -5.49
N PHE A 698 6.22 6.57 -4.70
CA PHE A 698 5.36 7.75 -4.68
C PHE A 698 5.45 8.59 -5.95
N GLN A 699 4.35 9.24 -6.36
CA GLN A 699 4.33 10.24 -7.43
C GLN A 699 4.25 11.69 -6.88
N GLY A 700 5.31 12.48 -7.14
CA GLY A 700 5.57 13.82 -6.61
C GLY A 700 4.67 14.98 -7.07
N ARG A 701 4.85 16.13 -6.40
CA ARG A 701 3.94 17.31 -6.36
C ARG A 701 4.02 18.25 -7.59
N ASP A 702 2.84 18.72 -8.02
CA ASP A 702 2.53 19.85 -8.93
C ASP A 702 2.56 19.68 -10.47
N GLY A 703 1.47 20.14 -11.11
CA GLY A 703 1.50 20.78 -12.44
C GLY A 703 0.61 20.23 -13.55
N SER A 704 0.22 18.94 -13.56
CA SER A 704 -0.56 18.38 -14.69
C SER A 704 -1.23 17.04 -14.40
N VAL A 705 -2.39 16.83 -15.03
CA VAL A 705 -3.37 15.74 -14.86
C VAL A 705 -2.88 14.39 -15.45
N GLY A 706 -3.01 13.27 -14.70
CA GLY A 706 -3.15 11.93 -15.28
C GLY A 706 -2.00 10.92 -15.13
N VAL A 707 -1.25 10.91 -14.01
CA VAL A 707 -0.17 9.91 -13.78
C VAL A 707 -0.33 9.16 -12.47
N ASN A 708 0.09 7.88 -12.45
CA ASN A 708 -0.17 6.97 -11.35
C ASN A 708 1.02 6.85 -10.38
N GLY A 709 0.73 6.45 -9.15
CA GLY A 709 1.74 5.91 -8.25
C GLY A 709 2.29 4.59 -8.79
N GLY A 710 3.48 4.19 -8.35
CA GLY A 710 4.05 2.89 -8.71
C GLY A 710 3.21 1.76 -8.15
N ASN A 711 3.07 0.66 -8.87
CA ASN A 711 2.39 -0.53 -8.35
C ASN A 711 3.29 -1.27 -7.36
N GLY A 712 2.70 -1.96 -6.40
CA GLY A 712 3.42 -2.92 -5.57
C GLY A 712 3.83 -4.15 -6.39
N GLY A 713 4.99 -4.70 -6.07
CA GLY A 713 5.48 -5.94 -6.66
C GLY A 713 4.73 -7.17 -6.13
N SER A 714 4.82 -8.28 -6.84
CA SER A 714 4.17 -9.53 -6.45
C SER A 714 4.95 -10.26 -5.36
N GLY A 715 4.23 -10.88 -4.42
CA GLY A 715 4.79 -11.82 -3.47
C GLY A 715 5.26 -13.12 -4.14
N GLY A 716 6.10 -13.88 -3.44
CA GLY A 716 6.65 -15.13 -3.92
C GLY A 716 5.58 -16.18 -4.23
N LEU A 717 5.82 -17.01 -5.24
CA LEU A 717 4.88 -18.02 -5.74
C LEU A 717 4.38 -18.96 -4.64
N LEU A 718 5.24 -19.39 -3.72
CA LEU A 718 4.86 -20.29 -2.65
C LEU A 718 4.41 -19.51 -1.42
N PHE A 719 5.22 -18.55 -0.97
CA PHE A 719 4.97 -17.79 0.24
C PHE A 719 5.39 -16.32 0.05
N GLY A 720 4.52 -15.40 0.43
CA GLY A 720 4.86 -13.98 0.50
C GLY A 720 3.70 -13.07 0.14
N ASP A 721 3.71 -11.91 0.77
CA ASP A 721 2.68 -10.91 0.60
C ASP A 721 3.03 -10.01 -0.60
N GLY A 722 2.01 -9.47 -1.26
CA GLY A 722 2.21 -8.45 -2.29
C GLY A 722 2.67 -7.13 -1.68
N GLY A 723 3.50 -6.38 -2.40
CA GLY A 723 3.94 -5.05 -1.98
C GLY A 723 2.80 -4.03 -2.05
N ASN A 724 2.88 -2.95 -1.27
CA ASN A 724 1.86 -1.91 -1.30
C ASN A 724 2.03 -1.00 -2.52
N GLY A 725 0.94 -0.47 -3.06
CA GLY A 725 0.96 0.53 -4.12
C GLY A 725 1.41 1.91 -3.61
N GLY A 726 2.14 2.63 -4.44
CA GLY A 726 2.60 3.99 -4.15
C GLY A 726 1.48 5.02 -4.28
N ALA A 727 1.49 6.07 -3.47
CA ALA A 727 0.49 7.13 -3.56
C ALA A 727 0.73 8.06 -4.78
N ALA A 728 -0.35 8.70 -5.24
CA ALA A 728 -0.40 9.58 -6.40
C ALA A 728 -1.04 10.94 -6.09
N THR A 729 -0.67 11.98 -6.84
CA THR A 729 -1.19 13.35 -6.72
C THR A 729 -1.64 13.94 -8.07
N LEU A 730 -2.70 14.77 -8.10
CA LEU A 730 -3.17 15.55 -9.27
C LEU A 730 -3.56 14.75 -10.54
N GLY A 731 -4.72 14.09 -10.52
CA GLY A 731 -5.43 13.69 -11.74
C GLY A 731 -5.27 12.23 -12.18
N GLY A 732 -4.51 11.42 -11.44
CA GLY A 732 -4.24 10.00 -11.74
C GLY A 732 -4.91 9.03 -10.77
N GLN A 733 -4.31 7.85 -10.59
CA GLN A 733 -4.71 6.85 -9.58
C GLN A 733 -3.53 6.49 -8.69
N GLY A 734 -3.78 6.22 -7.40
CA GLY A 734 -2.80 5.51 -6.58
C GLY A 734 -2.38 4.20 -7.25
N GLY A 735 -1.13 3.78 -7.04
CA GLY A 735 -0.65 2.51 -7.58
C GLY A 735 -1.44 1.33 -7.03
N ALA A 736 -1.61 0.27 -7.81
CA ALA A 736 -2.25 -0.93 -7.30
C ALA A 736 -1.33 -1.67 -6.32
N GLY A 737 -1.92 -2.34 -5.33
CA GLY A 737 -1.21 -3.30 -4.51
C GLY A 737 -0.78 -4.53 -5.31
N GLY A 738 0.33 -5.12 -4.93
CA GLY A 738 0.85 -6.35 -5.52
C GLY A 738 0.05 -7.58 -5.12
N ASN A 739 0.07 -8.61 -5.96
CA ASN A 739 -0.61 -9.87 -5.68
C ASN A 739 0.28 -10.83 -4.88
N ALA A 740 -0.31 -11.63 -4.00
CA ALA A 740 0.37 -12.77 -3.39
C ALA A 740 0.38 -14.02 -4.30
N GLY A 741 1.24 -15.00 -3.95
CA GLY A 741 1.35 -16.29 -4.64
C GLY A 741 0.31 -17.33 -4.21
N PHE A 742 0.74 -18.46 -3.64
CA PHE A 742 -0.15 -19.47 -3.07
C PHE A 742 -0.56 -19.13 -1.63
N PHE A 743 0.38 -18.65 -0.83
CA PHE A 743 0.19 -18.29 0.56
C PHE A 743 0.71 -16.87 0.80
N GLY A 744 -0.14 -15.99 1.34
CA GLY A 744 0.20 -14.60 1.64
C GLY A 744 -0.94 -13.65 1.27
N ASP A 745 -0.90 -12.45 1.82
CA ASP A 745 -1.92 -11.42 1.63
C ASP A 745 -1.58 -10.51 0.44
N GLY A 746 -2.59 -9.99 -0.24
CA GLY A 746 -2.41 -8.96 -1.26
C GLY A 746 -1.98 -7.64 -0.64
N GLY A 747 -1.14 -6.88 -1.35
CA GLY A 747 -0.69 -5.55 -0.91
C GLY A 747 -1.81 -4.51 -0.98
N ALA A 748 -1.77 -3.49 -0.14
CA ALA A 748 -2.74 -2.40 -0.18
C ALA A 748 -2.52 -1.50 -1.40
N GLY A 749 -3.61 -0.93 -1.93
CA GLY A 749 -3.57 0.08 -2.97
C GLY A 749 -3.07 1.43 -2.45
N GLY A 750 -2.37 2.14 -3.31
CA GLY A 750 -1.83 3.46 -3.04
C GLY A 750 -2.92 4.53 -2.96
N TRP A 751 -2.63 5.62 -2.28
CA TRP A 751 -3.61 6.70 -2.10
C TRP A 751 -3.71 7.61 -3.31
N GLY A 752 -4.89 8.19 -3.53
CA GLY A 752 -5.10 9.31 -4.43
C GLY A 752 -5.16 10.63 -3.66
N ILE A 753 -4.35 11.62 -4.00
CA ILE A 753 -4.30 12.94 -3.33
C ILE A 753 -4.59 14.06 -4.34
N ARG A 754 -5.31 15.10 -3.91
CA ARG A 754 -5.61 16.35 -4.65
C ARG A 754 -5.86 16.09 -6.12
N ASP A 755 -7.01 15.62 -6.54
CA ASP A 755 -7.11 15.32 -7.96
C ASP A 755 -7.34 13.86 -8.40
N THR A 756 -7.28 12.89 -7.47
CA THR A 756 -6.81 11.52 -7.81
C THR A 756 -7.64 10.41 -7.15
N ASP A 757 -7.88 9.30 -7.85
CA ASP A 757 -8.54 8.10 -7.29
C ASP A 757 -7.56 7.30 -6.43
N GLY A 758 -8.09 6.54 -5.47
CA GLY A 758 -7.29 5.52 -4.79
C GLY A 758 -6.96 4.34 -5.71
N GLY A 759 -5.81 3.72 -5.50
CA GLY A 759 -5.39 2.50 -6.19
C GLY A 759 -6.08 1.25 -5.63
N ASP A 760 -6.23 0.23 -6.44
CA ASP A 760 -6.86 -1.02 -6.01
C ASP A 760 -5.91 -1.85 -5.12
N GLY A 761 -6.47 -2.63 -4.20
CA GLY A 761 -5.73 -3.64 -3.45
C GLY A 761 -5.36 -4.84 -4.32
N GLY A 762 -4.23 -5.47 -4.02
CA GLY A 762 -3.77 -6.68 -4.71
C GLY A 762 -4.52 -7.94 -4.27
N ALA A 763 -4.47 -9.01 -5.06
CA ALA A 763 -5.13 -10.26 -4.72
C ALA A 763 -4.38 -11.06 -3.64
N GLY A 764 -5.14 -11.72 -2.76
CA GLY A 764 -4.62 -12.68 -1.78
C GLY A 764 -4.24 -14.01 -2.42
N GLY A 765 -3.42 -14.79 -1.70
CA GLY A 765 -2.79 -16.00 -2.24
C GLY A 765 -3.79 -17.11 -2.57
N ALA A 766 -3.57 -17.84 -3.66
CA ALA A 766 -4.54 -18.77 -4.25
C ALA A 766 -4.88 -20.03 -3.41
N VAL A 767 -4.21 -20.26 -2.28
CA VAL A 767 -4.54 -21.30 -1.29
C VAL A 767 -4.94 -20.67 0.04
N SER A 768 -4.17 -19.70 0.52
CA SER A 768 -4.51 -18.94 1.72
C SER A 768 -4.00 -17.51 1.64
N GLY A 769 -4.87 -16.54 1.88
CA GLY A 769 -4.47 -15.14 1.86
C GLY A 769 -5.64 -14.18 1.73
N ASP A 770 -5.57 -13.07 2.45
CA ASP A 770 -6.55 -12.00 2.36
C ASP A 770 -6.20 -11.06 1.19
N GLY A 771 -7.19 -10.58 0.44
CA GLY A 771 -6.98 -9.59 -0.61
C GLY A 771 -6.64 -8.22 -0.01
N GLY A 772 -5.78 -7.43 -0.65
CA GLY A 772 -5.29 -6.12 -0.21
C GLY A 772 -6.36 -5.05 -0.11
N ASP A 773 -6.19 -4.02 0.73
CA ASP A 773 -7.19 -2.95 0.83
C ASP A 773 -7.06 -1.98 -0.35
N GLY A 774 -8.16 -1.38 -0.77
CA GLY A 774 -8.13 -0.27 -1.72
C GLY A 774 -7.61 1.01 -1.07
N GLY A 775 -6.82 1.77 -1.80
CA GLY A 775 -6.33 3.07 -1.38
C GLY A 775 -7.44 4.11 -1.31
N SER A 776 -7.32 5.08 -0.43
CA SER A 776 -8.30 6.16 -0.29
C SER A 776 -7.99 7.33 -1.23
N SER A 777 -9.03 8.07 -1.64
CA SER A 777 -8.88 9.34 -2.36
C SER A 777 -9.07 10.54 -1.41
N VAL A 778 -8.28 11.60 -1.59
CA VAL A 778 -8.20 12.75 -0.68
C VAL A 778 -8.23 14.06 -1.48
N GLN A 779 -9.20 14.93 -1.18
CA GLN A 779 -9.33 16.31 -1.64
C GLN A 779 -9.63 16.55 -3.14
N SER A 780 -10.74 17.25 -3.39
CA SER A 780 -11.03 17.97 -4.63
C SER A 780 -11.19 19.47 -4.32
N ARG A 781 -10.31 20.30 -4.88
CA ARG A 781 -10.45 21.78 -4.88
C ARG A 781 -10.90 22.31 -6.26
N GLY A 782 -11.07 21.42 -7.24
CA GLY A 782 -11.44 21.74 -8.61
C GLY A 782 -12.93 21.49 -8.87
N VAL A 783 -13.57 22.40 -9.58
CA VAL A 783 -14.97 22.28 -10.01
C VAL A 783 -15.21 21.02 -10.86
N GLY A 784 -15.92 20.02 -10.32
CA GLY A 784 -16.66 19.02 -11.11
C GLY A 784 -16.08 17.61 -11.28
N PHE A 785 -15.16 17.13 -10.43
CA PHE A 785 -14.63 15.75 -10.52
C PHE A 785 -14.85 14.97 -9.20
N SER A 786 -15.78 13.99 -9.21
CA SER A 786 -15.96 13.03 -8.10
C SER A 786 -14.96 11.89 -8.23
N ARG A 787 -14.21 11.58 -7.16
CA ARG A 787 -13.14 10.59 -7.16
C ARG A 787 -13.33 9.50 -6.16
N THR A 788 -13.00 8.29 -6.56
CA THR A 788 -13.36 7.11 -5.80
C THR A 788 -12.21 6.61 -4.96
N GLY A 789 -12.53 6.03 -3.81
CA GLY A 789 -11.60 5.09 -3.20
C GLY A 789 -11.35 3.91 -4.15
N GLY A 790 -10.15 3.33 -4.09
CA GLY A 790 -9.81 2.11 -4.78
C GLY A 790 -10.59 0.92 -4.23
N SER A 791 -10.78 -0.10 -5.06
CA SER A 791 -11.41 -1.34 -4.62
C SER A 791 -10.47 -2.18 -3.75
N GLY A 792 -11.04 -2.90 -2.80
CA GLY A 792 -10.31 -3.97 -2.11
C GLY A 792 -10.03 -5.10 -3.08
N GLY A 793 -8.84 -5.68 -2.97
CA GLY A 793 -8.43 -6.86 -3.71
C GLY A 793 -9.18 -8.10 -3.27
N ASP A 794 -9.32 -9.03 -4.20
CA ASP A 794 -10.01 -10.30 -3.95
C ASP A 794 -9.10 -11.28 -3.20
N SER A 795 -9.69 -12.15 -2.39
CA SER A 795 -9.01 -13.35 -1.92
C SER A 795 -9.40 -14.57 -2.75
N ALA A 796 -8.49 -15.54 -2.83
CA ALA A 796 -8.73 -16.80 -3.53
C ALA A 796 -8.29 -18.00 -2.69
N GLY A 797 -8.89 -19.17 -2.94
CA GLY A 797 -8.38 -20.45 -2.44
C GLY A 797 -9.17 -21.10 -1.33
N LEU A 798 -8.47 -21.73 -0.38
CA LEU A 798 -9.10 -22.49 0.70
C LEU A 798 -9.55 -21.57 1.84
N PHE A 799 -8.73 -20.56 2.19
CA PHE A 799 -8.97 -19.60 3.27
C PHE A 799 -8.56 -18.18 2.84
N GLY A 800 -9.45 -17.20 2.88
CA GLY A 800 -9.06 -15.81 2.63
C GLY A 800 -10.25 -14.86 2.66
N ASN A 801 -10.05 -13.66 3.18
CA ASN A 801 -11.06 -12.60 3.19
C ASN A 801 -10.78 -11.58 2.08
N GLY A 802 -11.82 -10.99 1.51
CA GLY A 802 -11.67 -9.88 0.59
C GLY A 802 -11.13 -8.63 1.30
N GLY A 803 -10.37 -7.81 0.59
CA GLY A 803 -9.84 -6.55 1.11
C GLY A 803 -10.92 -5.48 1.27
N ALA A 804 -10.72 -4.53 2.19
CA ALA A 804 -11.65 -3.42 2.32
C ALA A 804 -11.49 -2.42 1.15
N GLY A 805 -12.58 -1.76 0.75
CA GLY A 805 -12.53 -0.66 -0.19
C GLY A 805 -12.02 0.63 0.45
N GLY A 806 -11.32 1.46 -0.33
CA GLY A 806 -10.80 2.76 0.12
C GLY A 806 -11.89 3.82 0.25
N THR A 807 -11.62 4.91 0.96
CA THR A 807 -12.61 6.00 1.10
C THR A 807 -12.62 6.93 -0.10
N GLY A 808 -13.79 7.50 -0.41
CA GLY A 808 -13.93 8.54 -1.43
C GLY A 808 -13.41 9.91 -0.98
N ALA A 809 -13.10 10.77 -1.95
CA ALA A 809 -12.49 12.08 -1.71
C ALA A 809 -13.46 13.11 -1.12
N VAL A 810 -12.93 14.00 -0.29
CA VAL A 810 -13.64 15.19 0.20
C VAL A 810 -13.67 16.26 -0.89
N ASP A 811 -14.83 16.84 -1.22
CA ASP A 811 -14.95 17.88 -2.26
C ASP A 811 -15.41 19.24 -1.69
N GLY A 812 -14.64 20.29 -1.97
CA GLY A 812 -14.96 21.67 -1.58
C GLY A 812 -15.68 22.47 -2.67
N GLY A 813 -15.86 21.90 -3.88
CA GLY A 813 -16.48 22.56 -5.04
C GLY A 813 -17.62 21.78 -5.72
N GLY A 814 -17.86 20.52 -5.32
CA GLY A 814 -18.82 19.57 -5.89
C GLY A 814 -19.33 18.55 -4.85
N GLY A 815 -19.87 17.41 -5.29
CA GLY A 815 -20.32 16.33 -4.39
C GLY A 815 -19.17 15.40 -3.99
N GLY A 816 -19.26 14.80 -2.80
CA GLY A 816 -18.21 13.93 -2.27
C GLY A 816 -17.92 12.70 -3.16
N GLY A 817 -16.70 12.18 -3.08
CA GLY A 817 -16.25 11.00 -3.80
C GLY A 817 -16.87 9.70 -3.32
N ALA A 818 -17.11 8.71 -4.18
CA ALA A 818 -17.65 7.42 -3.73
C ALA A 818 -16.58 6.59 -3.00
N GLY A 819 -17.00 5.82 -1.99
CA GLY A 819 -16.15 4.79 -1.41
C GLY A 819 -15.91 3.64 -2.40
N GLY A 820 -14.74 3.03 -2.33
CA GLY A 820 -14.38 1.85 -3.11
C GLY A 820 -15.15 0.61 -2.65
N ALA A 821 -15.34 -0.35 -3.55
CA ALA A 821 -15.95 -1.63 -3.20
C ALA A 821 -14.99 -2.46 -2.34
N GLY A 822 -15.53 -3.25 -1.42
CA GLY A 822 -14.78 -4.32 -0.78
C GLY A 822 -14.56 -5.48 -1.75
N GLY A 823 -13.41 -6.13 -1.65
CA GLY A 823 -13.03 -7.28 -2.48
C GLY A 823 -13.87 -8.52 -2.18
N ASP A 824 -14.01 -9.37 -3.17
CA ASP A 824 -14.71 -10.65 -3.04
C ASP A 824 -13.80 -11.70 -2.39
N SER A 825 -14.41 -12.74 -1.84
CA SER A 825 -13.71 -13.95 -1.41
C SER A 825 -14.11 -15.14 -2.27
N PHE A 826 -13.13 -15.82 -2.83
CA PHE A 826 -13.34 -16.99 -3.67
C PHE A 826 -12.83 -18.28 -3.03
N GLY A 827 -13.61 -19.36 -3.21
CA GLY A 827 -13.24 -20.70 -2.81
C GLY A 827 -14.04 -21.23 -1.63
N VAL A 828 -13.40 -21.80 -0.59
CA VAL A 828 -14.13 -22.55 0.44
C VAL A 828 -14.49 -21.69 1.65
N PHE A 829 -13.52 -21.06 2.30
CA PHE A 829 -13.73 -20.26 3.50
C PHE A 829 -13.25 -18.82 3.29
N GLY A 830 -14.08 -17.82 3.58
CA GLY A 830 -13.71 -16.43 3.34
C GLY A 830 -14.85 -15.43 3.44
N ALA A 831 -14.64 -14.34 4.17
CA ALA A 831 -15.60 -13.25 4.27
C ALA A 831 -15.29 -12.14 3.27
N GLY A 832 -16.32 -11.63 2.60
CA GLY A 832 -16.15 -10.50 1.70
C GLY A 832 -15.64 -9.25 2.42
N GLY A 833 -14.90 -8.41 1.70
CA GLY A 833 -14.32 -7.19 2.24
C GLY A 833 -15.37 -6.12 2.49
N ALA A 834 -15.14 -5.24 3.47
CA ALA A 834 -16.04 -4.11 3.72
C ALA A 834 -15.93 -3.05 2.61
N GLY A 835 -17.03 -2.43 2.22
CA GLY A 835 -17.03 -1.27 1.33
C GLY A 835 -16.47 -0.04 2.02
N GLY A 836 -15.76 0.80 1.26
CA GLY A 836 -15.20 2.05 1.74
C GLY A 836 -16.26 3.12 1.96
N ALA A 837 -15.99 4.07 2.86
CA ALA A 837 -16.91 5.19 3.10
C ALA A 837 -16.90 6.20 1.93
N GLY A 838 -18.04 6.82 1.67
CA GLY A 838 -18.12 8.00 0.80
C GLY A 838 -17.39 9.20 1.41
N GLY A 839 -16.86 10.07 0.55
CA GLY A 839 -16.19 11.29 0.94
C GLY A 839 -17.18 12.41 1.27
N SER A 840 -16.78 13.33 2.14
CA SER A 840 -17.65 14.45 2.55
C SER A 840 -17.69 15.59 1.52
N SER A 841 -18.67 16.48 1.61
CA SER A 841 -18.75 17.67 0.76
C SER A 841 -19.26 18.90 1.51
N ASP A 842 -18.71 20.07 1.15
CA ASP A 842 -19.04 21.36 1.76
C ASP A 842 -20.12 22.17 1.01
N VAL A 843 -20.47 21.75 -0.21
CA VAL A 843 -21.33 22.52 -1.13
C VAL A 843 -22.38 21.69 -1.85
N GLY A 844 -22.35 20.36 -1.69
CA GLY A 844 -23.32 19.41 -2.27
C GLY A 844 -23.46 18.10 -1.45
N PRO A 845 -24.06 17.04 -2.02
CA PRO A 845 -24.23 15.76 -1.31
C PRO A 845 -22.88 15.12 -1.02
N GLY A 846 -22.81 14.43 0.12
CA GLY A 846 -21.71 13.51 0.39
C GLY A 846 -21.65 12.38 -0.64
N GLY A 847 -20.49 11.75 -0.76
CA GLY A 847 -20.30 10.63 -1.67
C GLY A 847 -21.03 9.37 -1.22
N THR A 848 -21.28 8.46 -2.15
CA THR A 848 -21.93 7.18 -1.81
C THR A 848 -20.97 6.25 -1.10
N GLY A 849 -21.45 5.48 -0.13
CA GLY A 849 -20.68 4.38 0.42
C GLY A 849 -20.42 3.28 -0.62
N GLY A 850 -19.25 2.65 -0.57
CA GLY A 850 -18.89 1.52 -1.42
C GLY A 850 -19.63 0.24 -1.03
N THR A 851 -19.83 -0.67 -1.97
CA THR A 851 -20.47 -1.97 -1.70
C THR A 851 -19.52 -2.89 -0.94
N GLY A 852 -20.04 -3.70 -0.01
CA GLY A 852 -19.29 -4.80 0.56
C GLY A 852 -19.13 -5.95 -0.44
N GLY A 853 -18.00 -6.65 -0.37
CA GLY A 853 -17.68 -7.79 -1.21
C GLY A 853 -18.44 -9.06 -0.82
N ASN A 854 -18.54 -9.99 -1.75
CA ASN A 854 -19.20 -11.27 -1.57
C ASN A 854 -18.29 -12.27 -0.85
N ALA A 855 -18.91 -13.16 -0.08
CA ALA A 855 -18.20 -14.23 0.60
C ALA A 855 -17.86 -15.41 -0.32
N ALA A 856 -16.95 -16.26 0.17
CA ALA A 856 -16.70 -17.58 -0.39
C ALA A 856 -17.89 -18.53 -0.11
N LEU A 857 -17.72 -19.83 -0.41
CA LEU A 857 -18.77 -20.83 -0.16
C LEU A 857 -19.26 -20.81 1.30
N ILE A 858 -18.32 -20.64 2.23
CA ILE A 858 -18.54 -20.49 3.67
C ILE A 858 -17.91 -19.18 4.13
N GLY A 859 -18.73 -18.18 4.45
CA GLY A 859 -18.29 -16.90 4.99
C GLY A 859 -19.40 -15.85 4.96
N ASN A 860 -19.15 -14.72 5.62
CA ASN A 860 -20.10 -13.60 5.63
C ASN A 860 -19.82 -12.67 4.46
N GLY A 861 -20.87 -12.08 3.88
CA GLY A 861 -20.68 -10.96 2.97
C GLY A 861 -20.15 -9.75 3.72
N GLY A 862 -19.37 -8.91 3.05
CA GLY A 862 -18.78 -7.71 3.64
C GLY A 862 -19.83 -6.62 3.88
N ALA A 863 -19.64 -5.80 4.92
CA ALA A 863 -20.51 -4.66 5.17
C ALA A 863 -20.36 -3.59 4.08
N GLY A 864 -21.44 -2.90 3.75
CA GLY A 864 -21.40 -1.72 2.90
C GLY A 864 -20.82 -0.50 3.63
N GLY A 865 -20.17 0.38 2.88
CA GLY A 865 -19.58 1.61 3.40
C GLY A 865 -20.63 2.65 3.77
N ALA A 866 -20.31 3.53 4.72
CA ALA A 866 -21.17 4.65 5.07
C ALA A 866 -21.20 5.69 3.93
N ALA A 867 -22.31 6.41 3.81
CA ALA A 867 -22.37 7.63 3.01
C ALA A 867 -21.39 8.69 3.54
N GLY A 868 -20.91 9.54 2.65
CA GLY A 868 -20.16 10.73 3.00
C GLY A 868 -21.05 11.81 3.61
N VAL A 869 -20.43 12.70 4.38
CA VAL A 869 -21.18 13.74 5.12
C VAL A 869 -21.38 14.97 4.25
N SER A 870 -22.62 15.50 4.21
CA SER A 870 -22.92 16.79 3.60
C SER A 870 -23.06 17.89 4.66
N THR A 871 -22.28 18.97 4.57
CA THR A 871 -22.47 20.13 5.47
C THR A 871 -23.67 21.01 5.09
N THR A 872 -24.20 20.85 3.87
CA THR A 872 -25.42 21.50 3.38
C THR A 872 -26.70 20.70 3.69
N GLY A 873 -26.58 19.46 4.17
CA GLY A 873 -27.70 18.58 4.48
C GLY A 873 -28.30 17.88 3.26
N ASP A 874 -27.52 17.74 2.18
CA ASP A 874 -27.95 17.02 0.98
C ASP A 874 -27.87 15.50 1.18
N PRO A 875 -28.92 14.73 0.81
CA PRO A 875 -28.96 13.28 1.03
C PRO A 875 -27.83 12.52 0.34
N ALA A 876 -27.18 11.59 1.05
CA ALA A 876 -26.19 10.68 0.50
C ALA A 876 -26.49 9.23 0.88
N THR A 877 -26.21 8.28 -0.03
CA THR A 877 -26.60 6.88 0.15
C THR A 877 -25.47 6.04 0.72
N GLY A 878 -25.81 5.18 1.69
CA GLY A 878 -24.89 4.15 2.16
C GLY A 878 -24.70 3.05 1.10
N GLY A 879 -23.58 2.33 1.17
CA GLY A 879 -23.27 1.23 0.28
C GLY A 879 -24.01 -0.05 0.65
N ASN A 880 -24.29 -0.90 -0.33
CA ASN A 880 -24.94 -2.19 -0.07
C ASN A 880 -23.98 -3.17 0.60
N GLY A 881 -24.49 -4.03 1.47
CA GLY A 881 -23.71 -5.16 1.98
C GLY A 881 -23.57 -6.26 0.92
N GLY A 882 -22.48 -7.01 1.00
CA GLY A 882 -22.19 -8.13 0.11
C GLY A 882 -22.93 -9.40 0.48
N ASN A 883 -23.02 -10.34 -0.45
CA ASN A 883 -23.78 -11.58 -0.27
C ASN A 883 -22.90 -12.70 0.29
N ALA A 884 -23.48 -13.58 1.09
CA ALA A 884 -22.91 -14.90 1.37
C ALA A 884 -23.41 -15.94 0.35
N GLN A 885 -22.58 -16.93 -0.01
CA GLN A 885 -22.96 -17.90 -1.05
C GLN A 885 -23.78 -19.07 -0.50
N ARG A 886 -23.19 -19.92 0.35
CA ARG A 886 -23.89 -21.06 0.93
C ARG A 886 -24.03 -20.96 2.43
N ILE A 887 -22.97 -20.76 3.18
CA ILE A 887 -23.02 -20.72 4.65
C ILE A 887 -22.41 -19.42 5.15
N GLY A 888 -23.17 -18.59 5.85
CA GLY A 888 -22.74 -17.33 6.44
C GLY A 888 -23.76 -16.22 6.20
N ASN A 889 -23.66 -15.12 6.96
CA ASN A 889 -24.62 -14.03 6.90
C ASN A 889 -24.29 -13.08 5.74
N GLY A 890 -25.32 -12.45 5.17
CA GLY A 890 -25.12 -11.31 4.28
C GLY A 890 -24.54 -10.13 5.07
N GLY A 891 -23.74 -9.31 4.40
CA GLY A 891 -23.17 -8.12 5.00
C GLY A 891 -24.23 -7.06 5.24
N ASN A 892 -24.06 -6.25 6.30
CA ASN A 892 -24.98 -5.15 6.56
C ASN A 892 -24.82 -4.02 5.53
N GLY A 893 -25.89 -3.35 5.16
CA GLY A 893 -25.83 -2.13 4.38
C GLY A 893 -25.25 -0.98 5.22
N GLY A 894 -24.49 -0.11 4.58
CA GLY A 894 -23.91 1.07 5.22
C GLY A 894 -24.97 2.14 5.48
N PRO A 895 -24.80 2.96 6.53
CA PRO A 895 -25.74 4.03 6.85
C PRO A 895 -25.73 5.14 5.78
N GLY A 896 -26.89 5.75 5.56
CA GLY A 896 -27.04 6.97 4.76
C GLY A 896 -26.66 8.22 5.55
N ASP A 897 -26.63 9.38 4.88
CA ASP A 897 -26.44 10.68 5.55
C ASP A 897 -27.52 11.68 5.12
N SER A 898 -27.82 12.64 6.00
CA SER A 898 -28.67 13.79 5.72
C SER A 898 -30.05 13.44 5.14
N GLY A 899 -30.64 12.32 5.59
CA GLY A 899 -31.93 11.82 5.12
C GLY A 899 -31.86 10.98 3.83
N GLY A 900 -30.66 10.70 3.34
CA GLY A 900 -30.42 9.73 2.28
C GLY A 900 -30.63 8.29 2.76
N PRO A 901 -31.06 7.38 1.88
CA PRO A 901 -31.29 5.99 2.25
C PRO A 901 -29.97 5.28 2.59
N GLY A 902 -29.96 4.53 3.68
CA GLY A 902 -28.94 3.53 3.92
C GLY A 902 -28.93 2.44 2.85
N GLY A 903 -27.78 1.80 2.68
CA GLY A 903 -27.62 0.72 1.72
C GLY A 903 -28.42 -0.53 2.12
N THR A 904 -28.73 -1.37 1.14
CA THR A 904 -29.42 -2.64 1.40
C THR A 904 -28.45 -3.64 2.03
N GLY A 905 -28.90 -4.41 3.03
CA GLY A 905 -28.14 -5.56 3.49
C GLY A 905 -28.06 -6.65 2.42
N GLY A 906 -26.93 -7.35 2.36
CA GLY A 906 -26.71 -8.45 1.44
C GLY A 906 -27.49 -9.71 1.84
N SER A 907 -27.63 -10.64 0.91
CA SER A 907 -28.30 -11.91 1.18
C SER A 907 -27.43 -12.83 2.03
N GLY A 908 -28.07 -13.53 2.96
CA GLY A 908 -27.46 -14.66 3.67
C GLY A 908 -27.23 -15.83 2.72
N GLY A 909 -26.34 -16.73 3.12
CA GLY A 909 -26.04 -17.92 2.33
C GLY A 909 -27.29 -18.73 2.04
N SER A 910 -27.41 -19.18 0.79
CA SER A 910 -28.54 -19.99 0.29
C SER A 910 -28.81 -21.26 1.10
N LEU A 911 -27.83 -21.68 1.89
CA LEU A 911 -27.91 -22.82 2.78
C LEU A 911 -28.06 -22.39 4.25
N PHE A 912 -27.13 -21.59 4.80
CA PHE A 912 -27.26 -20.91 6.09
C PHE A 912 -26.84 -19.48 6.01
N GLY A 913 -27.56 -18.62 6.72
CA GLY A 913 -27.24 -17.21 6.81
C GLY A 913 -28.47 -16.40 7.11
N GLN A 914 -28.28 -15.32 7.86
CA GLN A 914 -29.25 -14.24 7.90
C GLN A 914 -28.88 -13.22 6.83
N ASN A 915 -29.88 -12.58 6.22
CA ASN A 915 -29.64 -11.39 5.43
C ASN A 915 -29.06 -10.31 6.33
N GLY A 916 -28.15 -9.51 5.79
CA GLY A 916 -27.65 -8.33 6.48
C GLY A 916 -28.77 -7.34 6.75
N SER A 917 -28.61 -6.54 7.80
CA SER A 917 -29.52 -5.43 8.06
C SER A 917 -29.30 -4.32 7.04
N ASN A 918 -30.37 -3.66 6.62
CA ASN A 918 -30.24 -2.41 5.86
C ASN A 918 -29.58 -1.32 6.73
N GLY A 919 -28.84 -0.43 6.08
CA GLY A 919 -28.31 0.76 6.71
C GLY A 919 -29.42 1.71 7.17
N ALA A 920 -29.14 2.42 8.26
CA ALA A 920 -30.04 3.42 8.82
C ALA A 920 -30.11 4.69 7.95
#